data_AF-A0A7X7W0W0-F1
#
_entry.id   AF-A0A7X7W0W0-F1
#
_cell.length_a   1.000
_cell.length_b   1.000
_cell.length_c   1.000
_cell.angle_alpha   90.00
_cell.angle_beta   90.00
_cell.angle_gamma   90.00
#
_symmetry.space_group_name_H-M   'P 1'
#
loop_
_entity.id
_entity.type
_entity.pdbx_description
1 polymer ?
#
loop_
_entity_poly.entity_id
_entity_poly.type
_entity_poly.pdbx_seq_one_letter_code
_entity_poly.pdbx_strand_id
1 'polypeptide(L)'
;DLHYAIVDEVDSILIDEARTPLIISGAGDKSTDLYIKANAFVSRLKAKVFTETDDRQADDDVDADYIVDEKAHTATLTERGVAKAEQYFGVENLADPENLTLSHHINQALKAHGLMKRDREYVVKDGEVIIVDEFTGRLMFGRRYSDGLHQAIEAKEGVKVERESKTLATITFQNYFRMYHKLAGMTGTALTEEEEFRAIYKLDVIEIPTNKPMIRTDYPDVVYKNEAGKFRAVINEIEERHSKGQPILVGTISIEKSELLSSMLKKKGIPHQVLNAKFHEKEAEIIAQAGRLGAVTIATNMAGRGTDIMLGGNPEFLAKQEMRKQGYPEELISECTSFAVTEDEEVLKARAVYKELYEHFKKQTDAEKEKVIELGGLHIIGTERHESRRIDNQLRGRSGRQGDPGSSRFYISLEDDLMRLFGSDRLTAIVEALGLEDDQPIEHKMLTNAIENAQRRVEGRNFDIRKRVLQYDDVMNKQREVIYSQRRQVLNGESLKESFMKMIENTVDSLVERFCGENSHPDMWDWEGINAQARDLLPDIGKLSVPKEEADTYTQEDLKQTLLRAVVGAYEAKEAEYGAEIMRELERIVLLRTVDEKWMDHIDAMDQLRYGIGMRAYGQRDPVVEYKFEGFEMFEEMIRSIQYDSVKRLLRMRIDREQGTPKREKVAEPVTASHGDSGPRKPVVRSGARVGRNDPCPCGSGKKYKKCCGANL
;
A
#
# COMPACT_ATOMS: atom_id res chain seq x y z
N ASP A 1 17.47 16.40 5.87
CA ASP A 1 17.69 15.71 4.58
C ASP A 1 17.81 14.21 4.78
N LEU A 2 17.59 13.43 3.72
CA LEU A 2 17.70 11.97 3.73
C LEU A 2 19.07 11.55 3.19
N HIS A 3 19.97 11.11 4.07
CA HIS A 3 21.38 10.96 3.74
C HIS A 3 21.72 9.61 3.11
N TYR A 4 21.50 8.50 3.83
CA TYR A 4 21.87 7.16 3.38
C TYR A 4 20.85 6.13 3.85
N ALA A 5 20.40 5.28 2.93
CA ALA A 5 19.59 4.11 3.24
C ALA A 5 20.34 2.82 2.85
N ILE A 6 20.39 1.86 3.77
CA ILE A 6 20.75 0.47 3.51
C ILE A 6 19.47 -0.33 3.68
N VAL A 7 18.94 -0.85 2.59
CA VAL A 7 17.69 -1.62 2.57
C VAL A 7 18.03 -3.09 2.75
N ASP A 8 17.72 -3.64 3.93
CA ASP A 8 17.74 -5.09 4.13
C ASP A 8 16.57 -5.72 3.37
N GLU A 9 16.76 -6.93 2.85
CA GLU A 9 15.74 -7.63 2.06
C GLU A 9 15.24 -6.80 0.86
N VAL A 10 16.20 -6.15 0.17
CA VAL A 10 15.96 -5.10 -0.84
C VAL A 10 15.02 -5.52 -1.97
N ASP A 11 15.06 -6.78 -2.38
CA ASP A 11 14.17 -7.34 -3.40
C ASP A 11 12.71 -7.37 -2.96
N SER A 12 12.44 -7.64 -1.68
CA SER A 12 11.06 -7.58 -1.21
C SER A 12 10.57 -6.15 -1.06
N ILE A 13 11.39 -5.25 -0.53
CA ILE A 13 10.92 -3.89 -0.24
C ILE A 13 10.81 -3.08 -1.54
N LEU A 14 11.83 -3.14 -2.39
CA LEU A 14 11.92 -2.29 -3.58
C LEU A 14 11.26 -2.90 -4.83
N ILE A 15 10.86 -4.18 -4.79
CA ILE A 15 10.18 -4.87 -5.91
C ILE A 15 8.79 -5.36 -5.48
N ASP A 16 8.69 -6.20 -4.44
CA ASP A 16 7.40 -6.79 -4.06
C ASP A 16 6.44 -5.78 -3.40
N GLU A 17 6.91 -5.06 -2.38
CA GLU A 17 6.11 -4.04 -1.68
C GLU A 17 5.95 -2.77 -2.51
N ALA A 18 6.87 -2.53 -3.45
CA ALA A 18 6.86 -1.37 -4.33
C ALA A 18 5.76 -1.41 -5.41
N ARG A 19 4.85 -2.39 -5.36
CA ARG A 19 3.64 -2.45 -6.18
C ARG A 19 2.58 -1.45 -5.73
N THR A 20 2.56 -1.13 -4.43
CA THR A 20 1.56 -0.22 -3.84
C THR A 20 2.23 1.05 -3.32
N PRO A 21 1.70 2.24 -3.61
CA PRO A 21 2.24 3.49 -3.07
C PRO A 21 1.94 3.63 -1.57
N LEU A 22 2.76 4.43 -0.89
CA LEU A 22 2.50 4.90 0.47
C LEU A 22 1.44 6.00 0.41
N ILE A 23 0.28 5.78 1.03
CA ILE A 23 -0.84 6.72 1.04
C ILE A 23 -1.15 7.13 2.48
N ILE A 24 -1.37 8.44 2.68
CA ILE A 24 -1.95 9.02 3.89
C ILE A 24 -3.33 9.53 3.53
N SER A 25 -4.33 9.07 4.27
CA SER A 25 -5.71 9.41 4.03
C SER A 25 -6.30 10.25 5.16
N GLY A 26 -7.14 11.21 4.77
CA GLY A 26 -7.95 12.05 5.65
C GLY A 26 -9.43 11.70 5.55
N ALA A 27 -10.23 12.17 6.50
CA ALA A 27 -11.68 12.02 6.43
C ALA A 27 -12.23 12.82 5.24
N GLY A 28 -12.81 12.11 4.27
CA GLY A 28 -13.49 12.70 3.12
C GLY A 28 -14.94 13.08 3.41
N ASP A 29 -15.63 13.49 2.34
CA ASP A 29 -17.02 13.97 2.40
C ASP A 29 -18.01 12.84 2.73
N LYS A 30 -19.17 13.20 3.28
CA LYS A 30 -20.20 12.21 3.65
C LYS A 30 -20.92 11.72 2.40
N SER A 31 -20.66 10.48 1.98
CA SER A 31 -21.57 9.74 1.09
C SER A 31 -21.57 8.25 1.45
N THR A 32 -22.40 7.88 2.44
CA THR A 32 -22.49 6.50 2.95
C THR A 32 -23.54 5.66 2.21
N ASP A 33 -24.56 6.30 1.66
CA ASP A 33 -25.75 5.60 1.14
C ASP A 33 -25.56 5.05 -0.28
N LEU A 34 -24.73 5.69 -1.11
CA LEU A 34 -24.49 5.27 -2.49
C LEU A 34 -23.77 3.91 -2.56
N TYR A 35 -22.81 3.65 -1.67
CA TYR A 35 -22.16 2.33 -1.56
C TYR A 35 -23.14 1.21 -1.22
N ILE A 36 -24.06 1.48 -0.30
CA ILE A 36 -25.08 0.50 0.10
C ILE A 36 -26.02 0.21 -1.09
N LYS A 37 -26.45 1.26 -1.80
CA LYS A 37 -27.32 1.11 -2.99
C LYS A 37 -26.62 0.39 -4.14
N ALA A 38 -25.36 0.72 -4.42
CA ALA A 38 -24.55 0.07 -5.44
C ALA A 38 -24.31 -1.41 -5.11
N ASN A 39 -24.01 -1.75 -3.85
CA ASN A 39 -23.88 -3.14 -3.41
C ASN A 39 -25.21 -3.91 -3.53
N ALA A 40 -26.33 -3.30 -3.14
CA ALA A 40 -27.65 -3.92 -3.27
C ALA A 40 -28.04 -4.19 -4.73
N PHE A 41 -27.55 -3.37 -5.66
CA PHE A 41 -27.70 -3.60 -7.09
C PHE A 41 -26.79 -4.74 -7.58
N VAL A 42 -25.48 -4.64 -7.36
CA VAL A 42 -24.49 -5.59 -7.87
C VAL A 42 -24.71 -7.01 -7.32
N SER A 43 -25.13 -7.16 -6.07
CA SER A 43 -25.44 -8.47 -5.47
C SER A 43 -26.56 -9.25 -6.16
N ARG A 44 -27.35 -8.61 -7.04
CA ARG A 44 -28.43 -9.22 -7.83
C ARG A 44 -28.02 -9.50 -9.28
N LEU A 45 -26.82 -9.09 -9.68
CA LEU A 45 -26.32 -9.25 -11.04
C LEU A 45 -25.70 -10.63 -11.24
N LYS A 46 -25.89 -11.18 -12.43
CA LYS A 46 -25.26 -12.42 -12.85
C LYS A 46 -23.85 -12.15 -13.38
N ALA A 47 -22.84 -12.74 -12.76
CA ALA A 47 -21.44 -12.61 -13.18
C ALA A 47 -21.04 -13.72 -14.16
N LYS A 48 -20.20 -13.40 -15.14
CA LYS A 48 -19.39 -14.38 -15.89
C LYS A 48 -17.92 -14.10 -15.63
N VAL A 49 -17.19 -15.13 -15.19
CA VAL A 49 -15.75 -15.03 -14.91
C VAL A 49 -14.99 -15.66 -16.08
N PHE A 50 -14.08 -14.91 -16.68
CA PHE A 50 -13.16 -15.39 -17.71
C PHE A 50 -11.74 -15.42 -17.16
N THR A 51 -11.00 -16.44 -17.58
CA THR A 51 -9.58 -16.63 -17.26
C THR A 51 -8.66 -16.04 -18.32
N GLU A 52 -9.12 -15.85 -19.56
CA GLU A 52 -8.32 -15.25 -20.64
C GLU A 52 -9.01 -14.07 -21.34
N THR A 53 -8.23 -13.10 -21.82
CA THR A 53 -8.74 -11.92 -22.54
C THR A 53 -9.29 -12.30 -23.93
N ASP A 54 -8.76 -13.35 -24.57
CA ASP A 54 -9.16 -13.81 -25.90
C ASP A 54 -10.50 -14.59 -25.88
N ASP A 55 -10.94 -15.10 -24.71
CA ASP A 55 -12.27 -15.69 -24.54
C ASP A 55 -13.40 -14.67 -24.75
N ARG A 56 -13.08 -13.36 -24.69
CA ARG A 56 -14.05 -12.28 -24.94
C ARG A 56 -14.54 -12.23 -26.38
N GLN A 57 -13.79 -12.78 -27.35
CA GLN A 57 -14.16 -12.74 -28.77
C GLN A 57 -15.14 -13.84 -29.18
N ALA A 58 -15.41 -14.83 -28.32
CA ALA A 58 -16.20 -16.00 -28.70
C ALA A 58 -17.71 -15.89 -28.42
N ASP A 59 -18.18 -14.86 -27.72
CA ASP A 59 -19.57 -14.79 -27.26
C ASP A 59 -20.03 -13.32 -27.18
N ASP A 60 -20.60 -12.78 -28.26
CA ASP A 60 -21.35 -11.51 -28.21
C ASP A 60 -22.70 -11.68 -27.44
N ASP A 61 -23.02 -12.90 -27.01
CA ASP A 61 -24.29 -13.31 -26.38
C ASP A 61 -24.08 -13.89 -24.96
N VAL A 62 -23.11 -13.35 -24.20
CA VAL A 62 -22.88 -13.79 -22.81
C VAL A 62 -24.13 -13.50 -21.97
N ASP A 63 -24.80 -14.57 -21.49
CA ASP A 63 -25.91 -14.50 -20.52
C ASP A 63 -25.41 -14.11 -19.11
N ALA A 64 -24.85 -12.90 -19.00
CA ALA A 64 -24.38 -12.28 -17.77
C ALA A 64 -24.58 -10.77 -17.81
N ASP A 65 -24.73 -10.19 -16.62
CA ASP A 65 -24.91 -8.75 -16.42
C ASP A 65 -23.57 -8.04 -16.24
N TYR A 66 -22.52 -8.75 -15.84
CA TYR A 66 -21.17 -8.21 -15.79
C TYR A 66 -20.13 -9.30 -15.99
N ILE A 67 -18.96 -8.87 -16.47
CA ILE A 67 -17.83 -9.72 -16.79
C ILE A 67 -16.70 -9.43 -15.82
N VAL A 68 -16.11 -10.50 -15.27
CA VAL A 68 -14.90 -10.45 -14.45
C VAL A 68 -13.78 -11.12 -15.24
N ASP A 69 -12.70 -10.39 -15.48
CA ASP A 69 -11.48 -10.91 -16.06
C ASP A 69 -10.45 -11.06 -14.93
N GLU A 70 -10.25 -12.29 -14.47
CA GLU A 70 -9.30 -12.58 -13.37
C GLU A 70 -7.87 -12.23 -13.80
N LYS A 71 -7.53 -12.46 -15.08
CA LYS A 71 -6.19 -12.19 -15.59
C LYS A 71 -5.96 -10.70 -15.66
N ALA A 72 -6.82 -9.91 -16.30
CA ALA A 72 -6.69 -8.46 -16.37
C ALA A 72 -7.01 -7.74 -15.05
N HIS A 73 -7.55 -8.45 -14.06
CA HIS A 73 -7.99 -7.92 -12.77
C HIS A 73 -9.01 -6.78 -12.95
N THR A 74 -9.97 -6.97 -13.85
CA THR A 74 -11.03 -6.01 -14.17
C THR A 74 -12.41 -6.62 -14.01
N ALA A 75 -13.38 -5.77 -13.66
CA ALA A 75 -14.80 -6.12 -13.64
C ALA A 75 -15.58 -5.01 -14.34
N THR A 76 -16.35 -5.37 -15.36
CA THR A 76 -17.03 -4.41 -16.24
C THR A 76 -18.46 -4.87 -16.52
N LEU A 77 -19.41 -3.94 -16.59
CA LEU A 77 -20.79 -4.25 -17.01
C LEU A 77 -20.84 -4.69 -18.47
N THR A 78 -21.76 -5.61 -18.78
CA THR A 78 -22.20 -5.86 -20.16
C THR A 78 -23.26 -4.84 -20.57
N GLU A 79 -23.64 -4.78 -21.85
CA GLU A 79 -24.76 -3.91 -22.30
C GLU A 79 -26.05 -4.19 -21.51
N ARG A 80 -26.33 -5.46 -21.22
CA ARG A 80 -27.44 -5.88 -20.38
C ARG A 80 -27.31 -5.37 -18.94
N GLY A 81 -26.10 -5.38 -18.39
CA GLY A 81 -25.78 -4.80 -17.09
C GLY A 81 -25.99 -3.29 -17.03
N VAL A 82 -25.58 -2.58 -18.09
CA VAL A 82 -25.78 -1.13 -18.22
C VAL A 82 -27.27 -0.78 -18.26
N ALA A 83 -28.06 -1.46 -19.09
CA ALA A 83 -29.51 -1.25 -19.17
C ALA A 83 -30.21 -1.51 -17.81
N LYS A 84 -29.78 -2.55 -17.07
CA LYS A 84 -30.27 -2.81 -15.71
C LYS A 84 -29.87 -1.73 -14.72
N ALA A 85 -28.66 -1.17 -14.84
CA ALA A 85 -28.19 -0.09 -13.99
C ALA A 85 -28.99 1.19 -14.24
N GLU A 86 -29.19 1.56 -15.50
CA GLU A 86 -30.00 2.71 -15.92
C GLU A 86 -31.43 2.61 -15.39
N GLN A 87 -32.06 1.43 -15.51
CA GLN A 87 -33.40 1.19 -14.98
C GLN A 87 -33.45 1.24 -13.45
N TYR A 88 -32.46 0.68 -12.75
CA TYR A 88 -32.45 0.61 -11.28
C TYR A 88 -32.22 1.98 -10.64
N PHE A 89 -31.33 2.79 -11.22
CA PHE A 89 -30.98 4.12 -10.71
C PHE A 89 -31.81 5.25 -11.33
N GLY A 90 -32.59 4.98 -12.39
CA GLY A 90 -33.46 5.96 -13.03
C GLY A 90 -32.70 7.00 -13.84
N VAL A 91 -31.60 6.61 -14.49
CA VAL A 91 -30.76 7.49 -15.33
C VAL A 91 -30.91 7.11 -16.79
N GLU A 92 -30.89 8.10 -17.70
CA GLU A 92 -31.06 7.86 -19.14
C GLU A 92 -29.82 7.23 -19.77
N ASN A 93 -28.63 7.70 -19.41
CA ASN A 93 -27.37 7.16 -19.87
C ASN A 93 -26.34 7.16 -18.73
N LEU A 94 -25.83 5.98 -18.38
CA LEU A 94 -24.85 5.83 -17.30
C LEU A 94 -23.51 6.51 -17.62
N ALA A 95 -23.19 6.73 -18.90
CA ALA A 95 -21.93 7.33 -19.35
C ALA A 95 -21.91 8.87 -19.34
N ASP A 96 -23.04 9.52 -19.00
CA ASP A 96 -23.10 10.98 -18.99
C ASP A 96 -22.20 11.60 -17.91
N PRO A 97 -21.60 12.80 -18.15
CA PRO A 97 -20.72 13.46 -17.18
C PRO A 97 -21.35 13.68 -15.80
N GLU A 98 -22.67 13.86 -15.73
CA GLU A 98 -23.42 14.04 -14.48
C GLU A 98 -23.51 12.75 -13.65
N ASN A 99 -23.37 11.58 -14.29
CA ASN A 99 -23.50 10.25 -13.68
C ASN A 99 -22.15 9.60 -13.33
N LEU A 100 -21.03 10.31 -13.52
CA LEU A 100 -19.68 9.78 -13.28
C LEU A 100 -19.51 9.22 -11.87
N THR A 101 -20.03 9.91 -10.84
CA THR A 101 -19.96 9.46 -9.45
C THR A 101 -20.74 8.16 -9.23
N LEU A 102 -21.91 8.01 -9.85
CA LEU A 102 -22.72 6.79 -9.76
C LEU A 102 -22.03 5.62 -10.46
N SER A 103 -21.56 5.84 -11.69
CA SER A 103 -20.81 4.86 -12.48
C SER A 103 -19.57 4.37 -11.71
N HIS A 104 -18.86 5.29 -11.06
CA HIS A 104 -17.73 4.98 -10.19
C HIS A 104 -18.12 4.01 -9.05
N HIS A 105 -19.17 4.29 -8.28
CA HIS A 105 -19.60 3.44 -7.17
C HIS A 105 -20.05 2.05 -7.64
N ILE A 106 -20.74 1.96 -8.78
CA ILE A 106 -21.14 0.68 -9.38
C ILE A 106 -19.89 -0.13 -9.75
N ASN A 107 -18.91 0.50 -10.40
CA ASN A 107 -17.65 -0.16 -10.76
C ASN A 107 -16.88 -0.66 -9.54
N GLN A 108 -16.83 0.10 -8.44
CA GLN A 108 -16.19 -0.37 -7.21
C GLN A 108 -16.95 -1.55 -6.57
N ALA A 109 -18.28 -1.53 -6.59
CA ALA A 109 -19.07 -2.66 -6.13
C ALA A 109 -18.86 -3.92 -7.00
N LEU A 110 -18.74 -3.78 -8.33
CA LEU A 110 -18.42 -4.89 -9.24
C LEU A 110 -17.04 -5.48 -8.94
N LYS A 111 -16.02 -4.64 -8.75
CA LYS A 111 -14.68 -5.09 -8.34
C LYS A 111 -14.71 -5.80 -6.99
N ALA A 112 -15.41 -5.24 -6.00
CA ALA A 112 -15.54 -5.83 -4.67
C ALA A 112 -16.17 -7.23 -4.75
N HIS A 113 -17.19 -7.45 -5.58
CA HIS A 113 -17.81 -8.77 -5.75
C HIS A 113 -16.99 -9.73 -6.61
N GLY A 114 -16.46 -9.26 -7.73
CA GLY A 114 -15.80 -10.09 -8.74
C GLY A 114 -14.35 -10.46 -8.43
N LEU A 115 -13.58 -9.54 -7.85
CA LEU A 115 -12.12 -9.68 -7.71
C LEU A 115 -11.69 -9.86 -6.26
N MET A 116 -12.40 -9.25 -5.30
CA MET A 116 -11.99 -9.24 -3.90
C MET A 116 -12.61 -10.43 -3.15
N LYS A 117 -11.83 -11.49 -2.94
CA LYS A 117 -12.22 -12.71 -2.22
C LYS A 117 -11.80 -12.57 -0.74
N ARG A 118 -12.71 -13.01 0.13
CA ARG A 118 -12.46 -13.06 1.56
C ARG A 118 -11.45 -14.17 1.87
N ASP A 119 -10.61 -13.92 2.87
CA ASP A 119 -9.49 -14.77 3.32
C ASP A 119 -8.34 -14.93 2.30
N ARG A 120 -8.38 -14.20 1.18
CA ARG A 120 -7.29 -14.09 0.21
C ARG A 120 -6.77 -12.66 0.09
N GLU A 121 -7.58 -11.74 -0.45
CA GLU A 121 -7.18 -10.33 -0.59
C GLU A 121 -7.43 -9.54 0.71
N TYR A 122 -8.42 -9.95 1.51
CA TYR A 122 -8.73 -9.33 2.80
C TYR A 122 -9.40 -10.30 3.78
N VAL A 123 -9.40 -9.97 5.07
CA VAL A 123 -10.15 -10.67 6.13
C VAL A 123 -11.08 -9.70 6.83
N VAL A 124 -12.19 -10.21 7.38
CA VAL A 124 -13.09 -9.43 8.24
C VAL A 124 -12.89 -9.86 9.69
N LYS A 125 -12.49 -8.91 10.55
CA LYS A 125 -12.25 -9.18 11.98
C LYS A 125 -12.76 -8.02 12.82
N ASP A 126 -13.43 -8.32 13.92
CA ASP A 126 -13.98 -7.33 14.87
C ASP A 126 -14.89 -6.27 14.21
N GLY A 127 -15.53 -6.62 13.08
CA GLY A 127 -16.36 -5.69 12.31
C GLY A 127 -15.56 -4.66 11.51
N GLU A 128 -14.29 -4.92 11.20
CA GLU A 128 -13.44 -4.13 10.30
C GLU A 128 -12.90 -5.02 9.17
N VAL A 129 -12.75 -4.45 7.96
CA VAL A 129 -12.09 -5.08 6.82
C VAL A 129 -10.58 -4.82 6.92
N ILE A 130 -9.77 -5.88 6.91
CA ILE A 130 -8.31 -5.80 7.02
C ILE A 130 -7.70 -6.44 5.78
N ILE A 131 -6.86 -5.67 5.08
CA ILE A 131 -6.21 -6.12 3.84
C ILE A 131 -5.16 -7.19 4.18
N VAL A 132 -5.05 -8.22 3.34
CA VAL A 132 -3.99 -9.21 3.40
C VAL A 132 -3.01 -8.92 2.26
N ASP A 133 -1.73 -8.86 2.57
CA ASP A 133 -0.68 -8.82 1.55
C ASP A 133 -0.62 -10.16 0.83
N GLU A 134 -0.85 -10.15 -0.49
CA GLU A 134 -0.88 -11.36 -1.33
C GLU A 134 0.44 -12.14 -1.32
N PHE A 135 1.58 -11.45 -1.18
CA PHE A 135 2.92 -12.06 -1.22
C PHE A 135 3.36 -12.57 0.13
N THR A 136 3.05 -11.84 1.19
CA THR A 136 3.57 -12.17 2.52
C THR A 136 2.53 -12.85 3.40
N GLY A 137 1.24 -12.82 3.03
CA GLY A 137 0.12 -13.26 3.86
C GLY A 137 -0.11 -12.38 5.10
N ARG A 138 0.59 -11.25 5.22
CA ARG A 138 0.53 -10.37 6.40
C ARG A 138 -0.76 -9.58 6.42
N LEU A 139 -1.35 -9.46 7.61
CA LEU A 139 -2.48 -8.57 7.85
C LEU A 139 -2.00 -7.12 7.93
N MET A 140 -2.47 -6.29 7.01
CA MET A 140 -2.07 -4.90 6.89
C MET A 140 -3.04 -3.98 7.66
N PHE A 141 -2.89 -3.96 8.99
CA PHE A 141 -3.70 -3.13 9.87
C PHE A 141 -3.55 -1.64 9.55
N GLY A 142 -4.67 -0.91 9.52
CA GLY A 142 -4.71 0.51 9.20
C GLY A 142 -4.62 0.85 7.71
N ARG A 143 -4.41 -0.15 6.83
CA ARG A 143 -4.48 0.05 5.38
C ARG A 143 -5.92 -0.05 4.89
N ARG A 144 -6.25 0.80 3.90
CA ARG A 144 -7.52 0.79 3.19
C ARG A 144 -7.28 0.75 1.70
N TYR A 145 -8.18 0.11 0.96
CA TYR A 145 -8.17 0.21 -0.49
C TYR A 145 -8.62 1.62 -0.86
N SER A 146 -7.93 2.22 -1.83
CA SER A 146 -8.23 3.55 -2.33
C SER A 146 -9.52 3.56 -3.16
N ASP A 147 -9.95 4.77 -3.56
CA ASP A 147 -10.91 4.94 -4.67
C ASP A 147 -12.28 4.30 -4.40
N GLY A 148 -12.74 4.33 -3.14
CA GLY A 148 -14.03 3.79 -2.74
C GLY A 148 -14.12 2.26 -2.66
N LEU A 149 -13.09 1.52 -3.10
CA LEU A 149 -13.11 0.06 -3.11
C LEU A 149 -13.23 -0.53 -1.70
N HIS A 150 -12.59 0.09 -0.70
CA HIS A 150 -12.68 -0.39 0.67
C HIS A 150 -14.11 -0.26 1.21
N GLN A 151 -14.76 0.87 0.95
CA GLN A 151 -16.15 1.14 1.32
C GLN A 151 -17.11 0.18 0.58
N ALA A 152 -16.80 -0.16 -0.68
CA ALA A 152 -17.54 -1.16 -1.43
C ALA A 152 -17.39 -2.57 -0.83
N ILE A 153 -16.21 -2.96 -0.34
CA ILE A 153 -15.99 -4.22 0.37
C ILE A 153 -16.67 -4.21 1.74
N GLU A 154 -16.59 -3.11 2.50
CA GLU A 154 -17.31 -2.93 3.75
C GLU A 154 -18.83 -3.12 3.53
N ALA A 155 -19.38 -2.51 2.47
CA ALA A 155 -20.78 -2.68 2.08
C ALA A 155 -21.10 -4.13 1.68
N LYS A 156 -20.23 -4.79 0.90
CA LYS A 156 -20.36 -6.21 0.49
C LYS A 156 -20.45 -7.14 1.70
N GLU A 157 -19.58 -6.95 2.68
CA GLU A 157 -19.50 -7.82 3.86
C GLU A 157 -20.48 -7.44 4.98
N GLY A 158 -21.33 -6.42 4.76
CA GLY A 158 -22.30 -5.95 5.75
C GLY A 158 -21.66 -5.27 6.96
N VAL A 159 -20.44 -4.77 6.79
CA VAL A 159 -19.69 -4.00 7.78
C VAL A 159 -20.16 -2.54 7.73
N LYS A 160 -19.97 -1.80 8.83
CA LYS A 160 -20.27 -0.36 8.87
C LYS A 160 -19.38 0.36 7.84
N VAL A 161 -20.01 0.92 6.80
CA VAL A 161 -19.33 1.71 5.78
C VAL A 161 -18.84 3.01 6.42
N GLU A 162 -17.52 3.15 6.50
CA GLU A 162 -16.91 4.38 7.00
C GLU A 162 -16.86 5.45 5.90
N ARG A 163 -16.57 6.70 6.28
CA ARG A 163 -16.48 7.79 5.29
C ARG A 163 -15.41 7.48 4.24
N GLU A 164 -15.62 8.01 3.04
CA GLU A 164 -14.58 8.00 2.01
C GLU A 164 -13.31 8.64 2.56
N SER A 165 -12.18 8.08 2.17
CA SER A 165 -10.88 8.62 2.48
C SER A 165 -10.42 9.52 1.33
N LYS A 166 -10.11 10.78 1.61
CA LYS A 166 -9.38 11.64 0.65
C LYS A 166 -7.89 11.43 0.80
N THR A 167 -7.14 11.50 -0.30
CA THR A 167 -5.69 11.30 -0.25
C THR A 167 -4.99 12.61 0.11
N LEU A 168 -4.42 12.67 1.32
CA LEU A 168 -3.70 13.87 1.80
C LEU A 168 -2.27 13.92 1.26
N ALA A 169 -1.64 12.75 1.16
CA ALA A 169 -0.30 12.60 0.62
C ALA A 169 -0.14 11.19 0.06
N THR A 170 0.60 11.08 -1.02
CA THR A 170 0.99 9.81 -1.61
C THR A 170 2.46 9.87 -2.03
N ILE A 171 3.18 8.75 -1.98
CA ILE A 171 4.52 8.60 -2.55
C ILE A 171 4.78 7.12 -2.83
N THR A 172 5.33 6.78 -4.00
CA THR A 172 5.77 5.40 -4.25
C THR A 172 7.04 5.06 -3.48
N PHE A 173 7.26 3.78 -3.16
CA PHE A 173 8.52 3.32 -2.57
C PHE A 173 9.73 3.70 -3.43
N GLN A 174 9.58 3.58 -4.74
CA GLN A 174 10.56 3.97 -5.75
C GLN A 174 11.00 5.42 -5.54
N ASN A 175 10.06 6.37 -5.56
CA ASN A 175 10.40 7.78 -5.43
C ASN A 175 10.84 8.13 -4.01
N TYR A 176 10.29 7.49 -2.98
CA TYR A 176 10.76 7.68 -1.61
C TYR A 176 12.24 7.34 -1.43
N PHE A 177 12.67 6.15 -1.89
CA PHE A 177 14.07 5.75 -1.76
C PHE A 177 15.01 6.51 -2.70
N ARG A 178 14.53 7.02 -3.84
CA ARG A 178 15.28 7.92 -4.73
C ARG A 178 15.60 9.28 -4.10
N MET A 179 14.91 9.68 -3.03
CA MET A 179 15.21 10.92 -2.31
C MET A 179 16.49 10.85 -1.47
N TYR A 180 17.00 9.65 -1.19
CA TYR A 180 18.24 9.49 -0.42
C TYR A 180 19.46 9.82 -1.28
N HIS A 181 20.43 10.56 -0.73
CA HIS A 181 21.68 10.86 -1.44
C HIS A 181 22.48 9.61 -1.80
N LYS A 182 22.42 8.59 -0.93
CA LYS A 182 23.00 7.27 -1.17
C LYS A 182 21.97 6.19 -0.87
N LEU A 183 21.90 5.19 -1.72
CA LEU A 183 21.06 4.01 -1.55
C LEU A 183 21.91 2.76 -1.74
N ALA A 184 21.77 1.80 -0.85
CA ALA A 184 22.35 0.47 -0.97
C ALA A 184 21.33 -0.56 -0.44
N GLY A 185 21.54 -1.83 -0.75
CA GLY A 185 20.69 -2.89 -0.21
C GLY A 185 21.39 -4.24 -0.22
N MET A 186 20.80 -5.19 0.50
CA MET A 186 21.28 -6.56 0.60
C MET A 186 20.12 -7.53 0.55
N THR A 187 20.35 -8.68 -0.10
CA THR A 187 19.41 -9.81 -0.18
C THR A 187 20.14 -11.01 -0.75
N GLY A 188 19.61 -12.22 -0.54
CA GLY A 188 20.14 -13.44 -1.14
C GLY A 188 19.77 -13.63 -2.61
N THR A 189 18.86 -12.81 -3.16
CA THR A 189 18.22 -13.12 -4.45
C THR A 189 18.01 -11.93 -5.39
N ALA A 190 18.90 -10.94 -5.38
CA ALA A 190 18.76 -9.72 -6.21
C ALA A 190 19.07 -9.92 -7.70
N LEU A 191 19.86 -10.92 -8.08
CA LEU A 191 20.43 -11.04 -9.43
C LEU A 191 19.36 -11.16 -10.53
N THR A 192 18.20 -11.75 -10.24
CA THR A 192 17.11 -11.88 -11.21
C THR A 192 16.49 -10.53 -11.59
N GLU A 193 16.53 -9.55 -10.68
CA GLU A 193 15.93 -8.23 -10.84
C GLU A 193 16.97 -7.13 -11.13
N GLU A 194 18.20 -7.50 -11.55
CA GLU A 194 19.28 -6.54 -11.80
C GLU A 194 18.86 -5.42 -12.77
N GLU A 195 18.14 -5.78 -13.85
CA GLU A 195 17.66 -4.81 -14.82
C GLU A 195 16.70 -3.80 -14.20
N GLU A 196 15.81 -4.25 -13.31
CA GLU A 196 14.87 -3.38 -12.60
C GLU A 196 15.59 -2.47 -11.61
N PHE A 197 16.51 -3.01 -10.81
CA PHE A 197 17.34 -2.23 -9.88
C PHE A 197 18.15 -1.15 -10.59
N ARG A 198 18.77 -1.49 -11.73
CA ARG A 198 19.53 -0.53 -12.54
C ARG A 198 18.62 0.48 -13.22
N ALA A 199 17.47 0.07 -13.74
CA ALA A 199 16.55 0.96 -14.45
C ALA A 199 15.93 2.01 -13.51
N ILE A 200 15.40 1.56 -12.36
CA ILE A 200 14.61 2.39 -11.44
C ILE A 200 15.50 3.10 -10.41
N TYR A 201 16.38 2.37 -9.74
CA TYR A 201 17.11 2.86 -8.57
C TYR A 201 18.57 3.23 -8.86
N LYS A 202 19.07 2.96 -10.07
CA LYS A 202 20.49 3.10 -10.44
C LYS A 202 21.42 2.29 -9.52
N LEU A 203 20.94 1.12 -9.09
CA LEU A 203 21.70 0.19 -8.27
C LEU A 203 22.25 -0.93 -9.14
N ASP A 204 23.54 -1.20 -9.02
CA ASP A 204 24.16 -2.41 -9.56
C ASP A 204 24.02 -3.56 -8.56
N VAL A 205 23.85 -4.77 -9.09
CA VAL A 205 23.80 -5.99 -8.28
C VAL A 205 25.15 -6.69 -8.36
N ILE A 206 25.75 -6.94 -7.20
CA ILE A 206 27.03 -7.66 -7.10
C ILE A 206 26.78 -8.95 -6.33
N GLU A 207 27.03 -10.08 -6.98
CA GLU A 207 27.00 -11.39 -6.33
C GLU A 207 28.23 -11.57 -5.45
N ILE A 208 28.03 -11.62 -4.12
CA ILE A 208 29.10 -11.89 -3.16
C ILE A 208 29.29 -13.41 -3.04
N PRO A 209 30.52 -13.93 -3.19
CA PRO A 209 30.79 -15.35 -3.00
C PRO A 209 30.36 -15.83 -1.61
N THR A 210 29.85 -17.05 -1.55
CA THR A 210 29.47 -17.69 -0.29
C THR A 210 30.70 -17.97 0.57
N ASN A 211 30.56 -17.86 1.89
CA ASN A 211 31.64 -18.16 2.85
C ASN A 211 32.13 -19.62 2.75
N LYS A 212 31.21 -20.55 2.45
CA LYS A 212 31.49 -21.97 2.24
C LYS A 212 30.76 -22.45 0.97
N PRO A 213 31.30 -23.44 0.25
CA PRO A 213 30.64 -24.00 -0.94
C PRO A 213 29.22 -24.48 -0.65
N MET A 214 28.29 -24.13 -1.54
CA MET A 214 26.91 -24.58 -1.47
C MET A 214 26.80 -26.03 -1.96
N ILE A 215 26.30 -26.92 -1.11
CA ILE A 215 26.19 -28.37 -1.39
C ILE A 215 24.75 -28.90 -1.31
N ARG A 216 23.75 -28.00 -1.26
CA ARG A 216 22.32 -28.36 -1.22
C ARG A 216 21.94 -29.11 -2.50
N THR A 217 21.17 -30.17 -2.35
CA THR A 217 20.61 -30.92 -3.49
C THR A 217 19.23 -30.37 -3.85
N ASP A 218 19.11 -29.69 -4.98
CA ASP A 218 17.82 -29.24 -5.51
C ASP A 218 17.25 -30.30 -6.46
N TYR A 219 16.22 -31.02 -6.01
CA TYR A 219 15.55 -32.03 -6.81
C TYR A 219 14.65 -31.38 -7.89
N PRO A 220 14.42 -32.06 -9.02
CA PRO A 220 13.44 -31.63 -10.01
C PRO A 220 12.03 -31.50 -9.42
N ASP A 221 11.21 -30.65 -10.04
CA ASP A 221 9.80 -30.49 -9.69
C ASP A 221 9.03 -31.77 -10.00
N VAL A 222 8.05 -32.08 -9.15
CA VAL A 222 7.12 -33.19 -9.33
C VAL A 222 5.74 -32.64 -9.65
N VAL A 223 5.22 -32.95 -10.84
CA VAL A 223 3.94 -32.41 -11.32
C VAL A 223 2.84 -33.46 -11.21
N TYR A 224 1.68 -33.04 -10.72
CA TYR A 224 0.47 -33.84 -10.53
C TYR A 224 -0.70 -33.27 -11.33
N LYS A 225 -1.64 -34.13 -11.68
CA LYS A 225 -2.84 -33.74 -12.41
C LYS A 225 -3.77 -32.83 -11.58
N ASN A 226 -4.00 -33.17 -10.31
CA ASN A 226 -4.90 -32.44 -9.41
C ASN A 226 -4.26 -32.15 -8.05
N GLU A 227 -4.85 -31.21 -7.30
CA GLU A 227 -4.31 -30.82 -6.00
C GLU A 227 -4.37 -31.97 -4.98
N ALA A 228 -5.38 -32.84 -5.07
CA ALA A 228 -5.55 -33.96 -4.14
C ALA A 228 -4.38 -34.95 -4.22
N GLY A 229 -3.97 -35.35 -5.43
CA GLY A 229 -2.81 -36.22 -5.65
C GLY A 229 -1.51 -35.56 -5.21
N LYS A 230 -1.34 -34.28 -5.51
CA LYS A 230 -0.21 -33.45 -5.05
C LYS A 230 -0.06 -33.50 -3.53
N PHE A 231 -1.11 -33.17 -2.79
CA PHE A 231 -1.05 -33.13 -1.31
C PHE A 231 -0.87 -34.52 -0.69
N ARG A 232 -1.43 -35.58 -1.30
CA ARG A 232 -1.13 -36.95 -0.86
C ARG A 232 0.36 -37.28 -0.99
N ALA A 233 0.99 -36.91 -2.10
CA ALA A 233 2.41 -37.12 -2.32
C ALA A 233 3.29 -36.33 -1.34
N VAL A 234 2.95 -35.05 -1.12
CA VAL A 234 3.61 -34.20 -0.11
C VAL A 234 3.56 -34.84 1.28
N ILE A 235 2.39 -35.32 1.70
CA ILE A 235 2.23 -36.00 3.00
C ILE A 235 3.06 -37.27 3.08
N ASN A 236 3.12 -38.07 2.01
CA ASN A 236 3.93 -39.29 1.97
C ASN A 236 5.43 -38.99 2.11
N GLU A 237 5.95 -37.94 1.45
CA GLU A 237 7.35 -37.53 1.62
C GLU A 237 7.61 -37.02 3.03
N ILE A 238 6.68 -36.23 3.60
CA ILE A 238 6.80 -35.77 5.00
C ILE A 238 6.86 -36.96 5.95
N GLU A 239 5.97 -37.95 5.80
CA GLU A 239 5.92 -39.15 6.63
C GLU A 239 7.22 -39.96 6.53
N GLU A 240 7.74 -40.20 5.33
CA GLU A 240 8.99 -40.93 5.11
C GLU A 240 10.17 -40.22 5.79
N ARG A 241 10.31 -38.91 5.58
CA ARG A 241 11.42 -38.10 6.10
C ARG A 241 11.33 -37.90 7.61
N HIS A 242 10.14 -37.64 8.12
CA HIS A 242 9.88 -37.48 9.56
C HIS A 242 10.15 -38.78 10.32
N SER A 243 9.79 -39.94 9.75
CA SER A 243 10.08 -41.25 10.35
C SER A 243 11.58 -41.52 10.55
N LYS A 244 12.42 -40.93 9.68
CA LYS A 244 13.89 -40.96 9.79
C LYS A 244 14.45 -39.89 10.74
N GLY A 245 13.62 -38.95 11.18
CA GLY A 245 14.01 -37.83 12.05
C GLY A 245 14.56 -36.61 11.31
N GLN A 246 14.47 -36.55 9.98
CA GLN A 246 14.96 -35.39 9.21
C GLN A 246 14.04 -34.17 9.41
N PRO A 247 14.56 -32.96 9.68
CA PRO A 247 13.75 -31.76 9.77
C PRO A 247 13.20 -31.32 8.41
N ILE A 248 11.98 -30.80 8.42
CA ILE A 248 11.23 -30.44 7.21
C ILE A 248 10.60 -29.07 7.37
N LEU A 249 10.79 -28.22 6.35
CA LEU A 249 10.05 -26.97 6.18
C LEU A 249 9.18 -27.08 4.93
N VAL A 250 7.87 -26.90 5.09
CA VAL A 250 6.90 -26.91 4.00
C VAL A 250 6.43 -25.49 3.73
N GLY A 251 6.68 -24.98 2.53
CA GLY A 251 6.18 -23.68 2.07
C GLY A 251 4.90 -23.84 1.29
N THR A 252 3.86 -23.11 1.67
CA THR A 252 2.56 -23.02 0.95
C THR A 252 2.28 -21.58 0.57
N ILE A 253 1.39 -21.31 -0.38
CA ILE A 253 1.10 -19.92 -0.81
C ILE A 253 -0.07 -19.24 -0.07
N SER A 254 -0.90 -20.01 0.65
CA SER A 254 -2.09 -19.48 1.32
C SER A 254 -2.34 -20.13 2.67
N ILE A 255 -3.02 -19.39 3.55
CA ILE A 255 -3.38 -19.87 4.89
C ILE A 255 -4.31 -21.09 4.80
N GLU A 256 -5.24 -21.07 3.85
CA GLU A 256 -6.15 -22.19 3.59
C GLU A 256 -5.38 -23.49 3.28
N LYS A 257 -4.37 -23.41 2.42
CA LYS A 257 -3.54 -24.57 2.05
C LYS A 257 -2.66 -25.02 3.22
N SER A 258 -2.16 -24.09 4.02
CA SER A 258 -1.47 -24.40 5.29
C SER A 258 -2.36 -25.17 6.27
N GLU A 259 -3.62 -24.74 6.47
CA GLU A 259 -4.58 -25.40 7.36
C GLU A 259 -5.04 -26.76 6.82
N LEU A 260 -5.24 -26.87 5.49
CA LEU A 260 -5.53 -28.14 4.82
C LEU A 260 -4.40 -29.15 5.10
N LEU A 261 -3.15 -28.77 4.84
CA LEU A 261 -1.99 -29.62 5.08
C LEU A 261 -1.84 -29.98 6.56
N SER A 262 -2.06 -29.01 7.46
CA SER A 262 -2.07 -29.26 8.92
C SER A 262 -3.11 -30.32 9.30
N SER A 263 -4.33 -30.24 8.75
CA SER A 263 -5.39 -31.21 9.02
C SER A 263 -5.01 -32.62 8.57
N MET A 264 -4.32 -32.75 7.43
CA MET A 264 -3.84 -34.02 6.90
C MET A 264 -2.72 -34.61 7.75
N LEU A 265 -1.76 -33.80 8.20
CA LEU A 265 -0.70 -34.22 9.11
C LEU A 265 -1.25 -34.63 10.49
N LYS A 266 -2.27 -33.93 11.02
CA LYS A 266 -2.96 -34.32 12.27
C LYS A 266 -3.58 -35.71 12.16
N LYS A 267 -4.22 -36.03 11.02
CA LYS A 267 -4.78 -37.36 10.76
C LYS A 267 -3.72 -38.48 10.74
N LYS A 268 -2.49 -38.15 10.34
CA LYS A 268 -1.33 -39.05 10.35
C LYS A 268 -0.58 -39.10 11.68
N GLY A 269 -0.96 -38.26 12.65
CA GLY A 269 -0.30 -38.20 13.97
C GLY A 269 1.08 -37.54 13.95
N ILE A 270 1.42 -36.78 12.90
CA ILE A 270 2.72 -36.11 12.77
C ILE A 270 2.68 -34.76 13.50
N PRO A 271 3.50 -34.54 14.55
CA PRO A 271 3.59 -33.25 15.23
C PRO A 271 4.16 -32.20 14.29
N HIS A 272 3.50 -31.05 14.18
CA HIS A 272 3.96 -29.95 13.33
C HIS A 272 3.56 -28.60 13.89
N GLN A 273 4.24 -27.56 13.41
CA GLN A 273 3.93 -26.15 13.70
C GLN A 273 3.47 -25.45 12.41
N VAL A 274 2.55 -24.51 12.53
CA VAL A 274 2.02 -23.73 11.39
C VAL A 274 2.27 -22.25 11.63
N LEU A 275 2.80 -21.58 10.61
CA LEU A 275 3.19 -20.16 10.64
C LEU A 275 2.40 -19.42 9.58
N ASN A 276 1.46 -18.59 10.02
CA ASN A 276 0.49 -17.91 9.16
C ASN A 276 0.79 -16.40 9.01
N ALA A 277 2.03 -15.96 9.25
CA ALA A 277 2.47 -14.56 9.17
C ALA A 277 1.67 -13.55 10.06
N LYS A 278 1.14 -14.02 11.20
CA LYS A 278 0.31 -13.23 12.13
C LYS A 278 1.09 -12.71 13.34
N PHE A 279 2.06 -13.45 13.84
CA PHE A 279 2.77 -13.13 15.08
C PHE A 279 4.29 -13.26 14.91
N HIS A 280 4.94 -12.20 14.43
CA HIS A 280 6.35 -12.23 14.03
C HIS A 280 7.30 -12.77 15.11
N GLU A 281 7.18 -12.32 16.36
CA GLU A 281 8.07 -12.78 17.45
C GLU A 281 7.93 -14.27 17.73
N LYS A 282 6.69 -14.77 17.84
CA LYS A 282 6.43 -16.20 18.09
C LYS A 282 6.83 -17.06 16.91
N GLU A 283 6.62 -16.56 15.70
CA GLU A 283 7.02 -17.27 14.48
C GLU A 283 8.54 -17.38 14.35
N ALA A 284 9.27 -16.32 14.71
CA ALA A 284 10.73 -16.34 14.78
C ALA A 284 11.21 -17.40 15.78
N GLU A 285 10.60 -17.49 16.97
CA GLU A 285 10.94 -18.54 17.94
C GLU A 285 10.74 -19.95 17.41
N ILE A 286 9.63 -20.20 16.72
CA ILE A 286 9.35 -21.52 16.12
C ILE A 286 10.35 -21.83 15.01
N ILE A 287 10.61 -20.88 14.12
CA ILE A 287 11.52 -21.04 12.98
C ILE A 287 12.95 -21.26 13.42
N ALA A 288 13.40 -20.56 14.47
CA ALA A 288 14.70 -20.75 15.06
C ALA A 288 14.93 -22.19 15.54
N GLN A 289 13.86 -22.95 15.80
CA GLN A 289 13.91 -24.35 16.22
C GLN A 289 13.48 -25.33 15.11
N ALA A 290 13.16 -24.87 13.90
CA ALA A 290 12.69 -25.71 12.79
C ALA A 290 13.77 -26.68 12.25
N GLY A 291 15.05 -26.42 12.53
CA GLY A 291 16.17 -27.28 12.13
C GLY A 291 16.47 -28.45 13.08
N ARG A 292 15.62 -28.68 14.08
CA ARG A 292 15.77 -29.73 15.10
C ARG A 292 15.31 -31.10 14.60
N LEU A 293 15.82 -32.16 15.22
CA LEU A 293 15.53 -33.54 14.86
C LEU A 293 14.02 -33.82 14.90
N GLY A 294 13.48 -34.29 13.78
CA GLY A 294 12.05 -34.61 13.61
C GLY A 294 11.12 -33.41 13.54
N ALA A 295 11.62 -32.17 13.51
CA ALA A 295 10.78 -30.99 13.42
C ALA A 295 10.09 -30.89 12.05
N VAL A 296 8.77 -30.65 12.06
CA VAL A 296 7.97 -30.36 10.85
C VAL A 296 7.33 -29.00 11.01
N THR A 297 7.65 -28.09 10.10
CA THR A 297 7.16 -26.70 10.12
C THR A 297 6.47 -26.38 8.80
N ILE A 298 5.25 -25.86 8.87
CA ILE A 298 4.51 -25.32 7.72
C ILE A 298 4.61 -23.80 7.79
N ALA A 299 5.08 -23.19 6.71
CA ALA A 299 5.14 -21.75 6.54
C ALA A 299 4.22 -21.33 5.40
N THR A 300 3.28 -20.42 5.68
CA THR A 300 2.54 -19.71 4.65
C THR A 300 3.42 -18.61 4.05
N ASN A 301 3.52 -18.59 2.72
CA ASN A 301 4.40 -17.75 1.93
C ASN A 301 5.83 -17.70 2.48
N MET A 302 6.19 -16.55 3.05
CA MET A 302 7.50 -16.28 3.64
C MET A 302 7.42 -16.09 5.17
N ALA A 303 6.44 -16.69 5.85
CA ALA A 303 6.39 -16.68 7.31
C ALA A 303 7.71 -17.20 7.90
N GLY A 304 8.20 -16.54 8.95
CA GLY A 304 9.54 -16.83 9.49
C GLY A 304 10.71 -16.17 8.78
N ARG A 305 10.45 -15.19 7.89
CA ARG A 305 11.52 -14.42 7.25
C ARG A 305 12.38 -13.66 8.27
N GLY A 306 13.66 -13.46 7.94
CA GLY A 306 14.63 -12.81 8.80
C GLY A 306 15.19 -13.68 9.93
N THR A 307 14.62 -14.87 10.18
CA THR A 307 15.16 -15.81 11.17
C THR A 307 15.89 -16.97 10.50
N ASP A 308 17.06 -17.27 11.04
CA ASP A 308 17.95 -18.32 10.56
C ASP A 308 17.55 -19.70 11.08
N ILE A 309 17.39 -20.67 10.17
CA ILE A 309 17.15 -22.07 10.54
C ILE A 309 18.51 -22.76 10.66
N MET A 310 18.98 -22.90 11.89
CA MET A 310 20.21 -23.64 12.20
C MET A 310 19.89 -25.13 12.40
N LEU A 311 20.67 -26.01 11.79
CA LEU A 311 20.58 -27.45 12.04
C LEU A 311 20.87 -27.73 13.52
N GLY A 312 20.02 -28.53 14.17
CA GLY A 312 20.10 -28.78 15.62
C GLY A 312 19.38 -27.73 16.49
N GLY A 313 18.88 -26.63 15.90
CA GLY A 313 18.19 -25.54 16.60
C GLY A 313 19.10 -24.37 16.96
N ASN A 314 18.50 -23.21 17.24
CA ASN A 314 19.24 -22.01 17.60
C ASN A 314 19.41 -21.89 19.14
N PRO A 315 20.65 -21.94 19.68
CA PRO A 315 20.91 -21.90 21.11
C PRO A 315 20.64 -20.54 21.76
N GLU A 316 20.78 -19.44 21.02
CA GLU A 316 20.47 -18.09 21.52
C GLU A 316 18.98 -17.95 21.83
N PHE A 317 18.11 -18.42 20.93
CA PHE A 317 16.66 -18.39 21.15
C PHE A 317 16.24 -19.26 22.34
N LEU A 318 16.87 -20.44 22.52
CA LEU A 318 16.60 -21.30 23.67
C LEU A 318 17.03 -20.64 24.98
N ALA A 319 18.22 -20.01 25.02
CA ALA A 319 18.68 -19.28 26.18
C ALA A 319 17.76 -18.11 26.54
N LYS A 320 17.35 -17.30 25.54
CA LYS A 320 16.39 -16.21 25.74
C LYS A 320 15.04 -16.70 26.25
N GLN A 321 14.51 -17.78 25.67
CA GLN A 321 13.25 -18.37 26.13
C GLN A 321 13.33 -18.88 27.57
N GLU A 322 14.46 -19.47 27.97
CA GLU A 322 14.65 -19.93 29.33
C GLU A 322 14.78 -18.77 30.33
N MET A 323 15.46 -17.69 29.95
CA MET A 323 15.47 -16.45 30.75
C MET A 323 14.07 -15.86 30.93
N ARG A 324 13.23 -15.88 29.89
CA ARG A 324 11.82 -15.45 30.01
C ARG A 324 11.06 -16.31 31.02
N LYS A 325 11.26 -17.63 31.02
CA LYS A 325 10.64 -18.54 32.00
C LYS A 325 11.13 -18.28 33.42
N GLN A 326 12.39 -17.87 33.58
CA GLN A 326 12.97 -17.46 34.87
C GLN A 326 12.47 -16.08 35.34
N GLY A 327 11.68 -15.37 34.53
CA GLY A 327 11.04 -14.10 34.91
C GLY A 327 11.86 -12.85 34.61
N TYR A 328 12.92 -12.95 33.79
CA TYR A 328 13.68 -11.77 33.36
C TYR A 328 12.82 -10.89 32.42
N PRO A 329 12.83 -9.55 32.58
CA PRO A 329 12.10 -8.66 31.70
C PRO A 329 12.77 -8.57 30.32
N GLU A 330 11.96 -8.30 29.29
CA GLU A 330 12.40 -8.35 27.88
C GLU A 330 13.52 -7.33 27.57
N GLU A 331 13.50 -6.18 28.23
CA GLU A 331 14.52 -5.13 28.12
C GLU A 331 15.90 -5.66 28.51
N LEU A 332 15.98 -6.35 29.65
CA LEU A 332 17.21 -6.99 30.13
C LEU A 332 17.67 -8.10 29.17
N ILE A 333 16.76 -8.93 28.65
CA ILE A 333 17.10 -10.00 27.71
C ILE A 333 17.68 -9.46 26.40
N SER A 334 17.14 -8.34 25.90
CA SER A 334 17.65 -7.66 24.70
C SER A 334 19.08 -7.14 24.91
N GLU A 335 19.31 -6.46 26.03
CA GLU A 335 20.63 -5.88 26.38
C GLU A 335 21.71 -6.94 26.67
N CYS A 336 21.30 -8.14 27.10
CA CYS A 336 22.21 -9.27 27.32
C CYS A 336 22.92 -9.72 26.04
N THR A 337 22.27 -9.58 24.89
CA THR A 337 22.86 -9.95 23.59
C THR A 337 23.60 -8.83 22.89
N SER A 338 23.59 -7.62 23.45
CA SER A 338 24.30 -6.47 22.88
C SER A 338 25.81 -6.54 23.15
N PHE A 339 26.61 -6.16 22.15
CA PHE A 339 28.06 -5.96 22.29
C PHE A 339 28.43 -4.62 22.96
N ALA A 340 27.45 -3.80 23.35
CA ALA A 340 27.69 -2.54 24.03
C ALA A 340 28.35 -2.77 25.40
N VAL A 341 29.39 -1.98 25.69
CA VAL A 341 29.99 -1.90 27.02
C VAL A 341 29.00 -1.20 27.94
N THR A 342 28.68 -1.83 29.07
CA THR A 342 27.78 -1.27 30.09
C THR A 342 28.39 -1.48 31.47
N GLU A 343 28.16 -0.54 32.36
CA GLU A 343 28.55 -0.60 33.78
C GLU A 343 27.39 -1.04 34.68
N ASP A 344 26.21 -1.28 34.11
CA ASP A 344 25.01 -1.68 34.85
C ASP A 344 25.18 -3.11 35.42
N GLU A 345 25.15 -3.22 36.76
CA GLU A 345 25.31 -4.50 37.46
C GLU A 345 24.19 -5.51 37.15
N GLU A 346 22.96 -5.07 36.90
CA GLU A 346 21.85 -5.97 36.58
C GLU A 346 22.04 -6.59 35.19
N VAL A 347 22.47 -5.78 34.22
CA VAL A 347 22.78 -6.25 32.86
C VAL A 347 23.98 -7.19 32.87
N LEU A 348 25.01 -6.90 33.66
CA LEU A 348 26.19 -7.77 33.78
C LEU A 348 25.85 -9.14 34.39
N LYS A 349 24.99 -9.18 35.42
CA LYS A 349 24.50 -10.44 36.00
C LYS A 349 23.66 -11.22 34.99
N ALA A 350 22.75 -10.55 34.30
CA ALA A 350 21.90 -11.19 33.29
C ALA A 350 22.73 -11.72 32.10
N ARG A 351 23.80 -11.01 31.69
CA ARG A 351 24.78 -11.49 30.69
C ARG A 351 25.51 -12.75 31.13
N ALA A 352 25.88 -12.86 32.40
CA ALA A 352 26.53 -14.06 32.93
C ALA A 352 25.58 -15.27 32.87
N VAL A 353 24.33 -15.10 33.30
CA VAL A 353 23.29 -16.15 33.22
C VAL A 353 23.01 -16.53 31.76
N TYR A 354 22.87 -15.55 30.87
CA TYR A 354 22.69 -15.79 29.44
C TYR A 354 23.84 -16.63 28.87
N LYS A 355 25.10 -16.30 29.22
CA LYS A 355 26.27 -17.03 28.75
C LYS A 355 26.27 -18.49 29.21
N GLU A 356 25.93 -18.75 30.47
CA GLU A 356 25.80 -20.12 31.00
C GLU A 356 24.72 -20.92 30.27
N LEU A 357 23.53 -20.33 30.10
CA LEU A 357 22.42 -20.96 29.37
C LEU A 357 22.78 -21.20 27.89
N TYR A 358 23.43 -20.23 27.24
CA TYR A 358 23.88 -20.35 25.86
C TYR A 358 24.90 -21.49 25.71
N GLU A 359 25.89 -21.60 26.60
CA GLU A 359 26.87 -22.69 26.56
C GLU A 359 26.23 -24.06 26.83
N HIS A 360 25.21 -24.12 27.70
CA HIS A 360 24.43 -25.32 27.96
C HIS A 360 23.66 -25.77 26.71
N PHE A 361 22.84 -24.88 26.13
CA PHE A 361 22.04 -25.20 24.95
C PHE A 361 22.89 -25.42 23.72
N LYS A 362 24.03 -24.72 23.58
CA LYS A 362 24.95 -24.93 22.47
C LYS A 362 25.48 -26.36 22.41
N LYS A 363 25.84 -26.97 23.55
CA LYS A 363 26.24 -28.38 23.59
C LYS A 363 25.12 -29.31 23.11
N GLN A 364 23.88 -29.01 23.46
CA GLN A 364 22.72 -29.77 23.02
C GLN A 364 22.48 -29.60 21.52
N THR A 365 22.47 -28.38 21.02
CA THR A 365 22.21 -28.08 19.60
C THR A 365 23.34 -28.60 18.71
N ASP A 366 24.61 -28.54 19.15
CA ASP A 366 25.75 -29.07 18.40
C ASP A 366 25.66 -30.60 18.24
N ALA A 367 25.32 -31.33 19.31
CA ALA A 367 25.11 -32.78 19.25
C ALA A 367 23.89 -33.17 18.38
N GLU A 368 22.84 -32.36 18.39
CA GLU A 368 21.67 -32.57 17.53
C GLU A 368 21.97 -32.23 16.07
N LYS A 369 22.79 -31.20 15.82
CA LYS A 369 23.26 -30.79 14.50
C LYS A 369 23.97 -31.92 13.78
N GLU A 370 24.87 -32.63 14.45
CA GLU A 370 25.60 -33.77 13.86
C GLU A 370 24.64 -34.85 13.32
N LYS A 371 23.62 -35.21 14.11
CA LYS A 371 22.59 -36.17 13.69
C LYS A 371 21.79 -35.67 12.50
N VAL A 372 21.40 -34.40 12.50
CA VAL A 372 20.64 -33.80 11.39
C VAL A 372 21.48 -33.77 10.11
N ILE A 373 22.79 -33.51 10.21
CA ILE A 373 23.72 -33.57 9.08
C ILE A 373 23.78 -34.99 8.49
N GLU A 374 23.89 -36.02 9.33
CA GLU A 374 23.89 -37.43 8.90
C GLU A 374 22.59 -37.83 8.18
N LEU A 375 21.46 -37.23 8.56
CA LEU A 375 20.16 -37.42 7.93
C LEU A 375 19.97 -36.63 6.62
N GLY A 376 20.98 -35.88 6.18
CA GLY A 376 20.96 -35.09 4.94
C GLY A 376 20.51 -33.64 5.11
N GLY A 377 20.48 -33.14 6.36
CA GLY A 377 20.18 -31.74 6.68
C GLY A 377 18.70 -31.37 6.56
N LEU A 378 18.41 -30.07 6.47
CA LEU A 378 17.04 -29.56 6.33
C LEU A 378 16.47 -29.89 4.95
N HIS A 379 15.26 -30.47 4.92
CA HIS A 379 14.53 -30.72 3.69
C HIS A 379 13.45 -29.65 3.48
N ILE A 380 13.43 -29.04 2.29
CA ILE A 380 12.45 -28.02 1.90
C ILE A 380 11.44 -28.62 0.93
N ILE A 381 10.15 -28.46 1.23
CA ILE A 381 9.06 -28.83 0.34
C ILE A 381 8.31 -27.56 -0.06
N GLY A 382 8.36 -27.19 -1.34
CA GLY A 382 7.42 -26.20 -1.89
C GLY A 382 6.16 -26.91 -2.36
N THR A 383 4.99 -26.54 -1.85
CA THR A 383 3.74 -27.19 -2.29
C THR A 383 3.23 -26.65 -3.61
N GLU A 384 3.77 -25.51 -4.07
CA GLU A 384 3.43 -24.78 -5.31
C GLU A 384 4.61 -23.91 -5.73
N ARG A 385 4.53 -23.37 -6.95
CA ARG A 385 5.44 -22.33 -7.44
C ARG A 385 4.84 -20.96 -7.20
N HIS A 386 5.65 -20.03 -6.69
CA HIS A 386 5.23 -18.63 -6.56
C HIS A 386 5.22 -17.95 -7.93
N GLU A 387 4.61 -16.75 -7.99
CA GLU A 387 4.63 -15.90 -9.19
C GLU A 387 6.03 -15.53 -9.66
N SER A 388 6.99 -15.49 -8.72
CA SER A 388 8.39 -15.19 -9.00
C SER A 388 9.32 -16.33 -8.59
N ARG A 389 10.29 -16.62 -9.46
CA ARG A 389 11.38 -17.57 -9.22
C ARG A 389 12.22 -17.17 -8.01
N ARG A 390 12.31 -15.88 -7.72
CA ARG A 390 13.05 -15.33 -6.59
C ARG A 390 12.52 -15.85 -5.26
N ILE A 391 11.20 -15.82 -5.07
CA ILE A 391 10.55 -16.26 -3.83
C ILE A 391 10.73 -17.78 -3.64
N ASP A 392 10.62 -18.56 -4.72
CA ASP A 392 10.94 -19.99 -4.68
C ASP A 392 12.40 -20.23 -4.23
N ASN A 393 13.35 -19.46 -4.77
CA ASN A 393 14.76 -19.58 -4.40
C ASN A 393 15.03 -19.15 -2.96
N GLN A 394 14.29 -18.18 -2.42
CA GLN A 394 14.36 -17.82 -1.00
C GLN A 394 13.88 -18.97 -0.11
N LEU A 395 12.81 -19.67 -0.50
CA LEU A 395 12.35 -20.87 0.19
C LEU A 395 13.41 -21.98 0.15
N ARG A 396 14.00 -22.26 -1.03
CA ARG A 396 15.14 -23.21 -1.15
C ARG A 396 16.33 -22.79 -0.28
N GLY A 397 16.63 -21.50 -0.26
CA GLY A 397 17.71 -20.86 0.51
C GLY A 397 17.58 -20.95 2.03
N ARG A 398 16.44 -21.42 2.54
CA ARG A 398 16.28 -21.79 3.95
C ARG A 398 17.13 -23.01 4.32
N SER A 399 17.47 -23.86 3.35
CA SER A 399 18.34 -25.04 3.54
C SER A 399 19.72 -24.85 2.91
N GLY A 400 20.70 -25.64 3.38
CA GLY A 400 22.07 -25.67 2.86
C GLY A 400 22.96 -24.49 3.28
N ARG A 401 22.67 -23.87 4.43
CA ARG A 401 23.36 -22.67 4.91
C ARG A 401 24.76 -22.99 5.41
N GLN A 402 25.71 -22.06 5.17
CA GLN A 402 27.11 -22.22 5.59
C GLN A 402 27.72 -23.57 5.17
N GLY A 403 27.36 -24.08 3.99
CA GLY A 403 27.84 -25.35 3.45
C GLY A 403 27.31 -26.59 4.17
N ASP A 404 26.28 -26.46 5.01
CA ASP A 404 25.57 -27.60 5.59
C ASP A 404 24.88 -28.41 4.47
N PRO A 405 24.70 -29.74 4.63
CA PRO A 405 23.88 -30.52 3.72
C PRO A 405 22.41 -30.07 3.78
N GLY A 406 21.67 -30.37 2.73
CA GLY A 406 20.27 -30.03 2.64
C GLY A 406 19.67 -30.44 1.31
N SER A 407 18.35 -30.41 1.23
CA SER A 407 17.66 -30.67 -0.03
C SER A 407 16.40 -29.84 -0.20
N SER A 408 15.97 -29.63 -1.44
CA SER A 408 14.70 -28.99 -1.77
C SER A 408 13.97 -29.73 -2.88
N ARG A 409 12.64 -29.72 -2.83
CA ARG A 409 11.76 -30.25 -3.89
C ARG A 409 10.47 -29.45 -3.95
N PHE A 410 9.95 -29.22 -5.16
CA PHE A 410 8.66 -28.57 -5.38
C PHE A 410 7.65 -29.56 -5.95
N TYR A 411 6.43 -29.46 -5.43
CA TYR A 411 5.25 -30.19 -5.87
C TYR A 411 4.33 -29.20 -6.57
N ILE A 412 3.80 -29.58 -7.73
CA ILE A 412 2.99 -28.68 -8.55
C ILE A 412 1.77 -29.45 -9.04
N SER A 413 0.61 -28.80 -9.04
CA SER A 413 -0.59 -29.28 -9.71
C SER A 413 -0.88 -28.45 -10.95
N LEU A 414 -1.51 -29.06 -11.96
CA LEU A 414 -2.10 -28.30 -13.08
C LEU A 414 -3.25 -27.40 -12.64
N GLU A 415 -3.87 -27.69 -11.49
CA GLU A 415 -4.93 -26.87 -10.89
C GLU A 415 -4.40 -25.68 -10.07
N ASP A 416 -3.08 -25.61 -9.82
CA ASP A 416 -2.47 -24.50 -9.07
C ASP A 416 -2.63 -23.18 -9.81
N ASP A 417 -2.74 -22.06 -9.08
CA ASP A 417 -3.02 -20.73 -9.66
C ASP A 417 -2.05 -20.32 -10.77
N LEU A 418 -0.75 -20.59 -10.60
CA LEU A 418 0.25 -20.28 -11.64
C LEU A 418 -0.05 -21.04 -12.95
N MET A 419 -0.40 -22.32 -12.85
CA MET A 419 -0.68 -23.17 -14.00
C MET A 419 -2.05 -22.85 -14.62
N ARG A 420 -3.05 -22.55 -13.80
CA ARG A 420 -4.39 -22.18 -14.24
C ARG A 420 -4.42 -20.84 -14.98
N LEU A 421 -3.64 -19.85 -14.53
CA LEU A 421 -3.67 -18.49 -15.07
C LEU A 421 -2.66 -18.27 -16.21
N PHE A 422 -1.55 -19.02 -16.21
CA PHE A 422 -0.41 -18.78 -17.09
C PHE A 422 0.18 -20.03 -17.75
N GLY A 423 -0.31 -21.22 -17.38
CA GLY A 423 -0.02 -22.45 -18.11
C GLY A 423 -0.61 -22.38 -19.52
N SER A 424 0.09 -22.94 -20.51
CA SER A 424 -0.45 -23.01 -21.87
C SER A 424 -1.52 -24.10 -21.94
N ASP A 425 -2.67 -23.85 -22.59
CA ASP A 425 -3.74 -24.84 -22.83
C ASP A 425 -3.24 -26.16 -23.43
N ARG A 426 -2.18 -26.04 -24.24
CA ARG A 426 -1.47 -27.15 -24.85
C ARG A 426 -0.94 -28.17 -23.84
N LEU A 427 -0.62 -27.73 -22.63
CA LEU A 427 -0.05 -28.54 -21.56
C LEU A 427 -1.14 -29.34 -20.86
N THR A 428 -2.27 -28.69 -20.57
CA THR A 428 -3.49 -29.35 -20.06
C THR A 428 -3.96 -30.43 -21.03
N ALA A 429 -4.04 -30.12 -22.33
CA ALA A 429 -4.43 -31.07 -23.36
C ALA A 429 -3.47 -32.27 -23.49
N ILE A 430 -2.16 -32.08 -23.31
CA ILE A 430 -1.18 -33.17 -23.33
C ILE A 430 -1.39 -34.11 -22.14
N VAL A 431 -1.62 -33.56 -20.94
CA VAL A 431 -1.80 -34.38 -19.72
C VAL A 431 -3.15 -35.12 -19.73
N GLU A 432 -4.21 -34.50 -20.25
CA GLU A 432 -5.49 -35.17 -20.47
C GLU A 432 -5.37 -36.32 -21.49
N ALA A 433 -4.64 -36.10 -22.60
CA ALA A 433 -4.42 -37.13 -23.62
C ALA A 433 -3.55 -38.30 -23.13
N LEU A 434 -2.69 -38.08 -22.14
CA LEU A 434 -1.83 -39.12 -21.56
C LEU A 434 -2.59 -40.08 -20.61
N GLY A 435 -3.82 -39.75 -20.19
CA GLY A 435 -4.66 -40.66 -19.40
C GLY A 435 -4.07 -41.03 -18.03
N LEU A 436 -3.26 -40.15 -17.43
CA LEU A 436 -2.57 -40.40 -16.17
C LEU A 436 -3.55 -40.45 -14.99
N GLU A 437 -3.29 -41.38 -14.07
CA GLU A 437 -3.96 -41.44 -12.77
C GLU A 437 -3.57 -40.26 -11.89
N ASP A 438 -4.48 -39.85 -10.99
CA ASP A 438 -4.32 -38.66 -10.15
C ASP A 438 -3.05 -38.68 -9.26
N ASP A 439 -2.56 -39.87 -8.90
CA ASP A 439 -1.41 -40.08 -8.01
C ASP A 439 -0.09 -40.30 -8.75
N GLN A 440 -0.08 -40.33 -10.08
CA GLN A 440 1.13 -40.61 -10.85
C GLN A 440 1.95 -39.33 -11.07
N PRO A 441 3.22 -39.26 -10.62
CA PRO A 441 4.07 -38.10 -10.82
C PRO A 441 4.49 -38.00 -12.29
N ILE A 442 4.43 -36.78 -12.83
CA ILE A 442 4.93 -36.47 -14.16
C ILE A 442 6.31 -35.82 -14.04
N GLU A 443 7.34 -36.65 -14.09
CA GLU A 443 8.74 -36.20 -14.07
C GLU A 443 9.26 -36.05 -15.50
N HIS A 444 9.10 -34.85 -16.09
CA HIS A 444 9.67 -34.57 -17.42
C HIS A 444 10.31 -33.19 -17.46
N LYS A 445 11.58 -33.11 -17.89
CA LYS A 445 12.35 -31.85 -17.97
C LYS A 445 11.64 -30.75 -18.80
N MET A 446 10.81 -31.16 -19.76
CA MET A 446 10.00 -30.22 -20.57
C MET A 446 8.96 -29.46 -19.73
N LEU A 447 8.37 -30.09 -18.71
CA LEU A 447 7.40 -29.45 -17.81
C LEU A 447 8.07 -28.36 -16.96
N THR A 448 9.23 -28.66 -16.38
CA THR A 448 10.00 -27.68 -15.59
C THR A 448 10.29 -26.43 -16.41
N ASN A 449 10.71 -26.57 -17.67
CA ASN A 449 10.95 -25.42 -18.55
C ASN A 449 9.67 -24.63 -18.88
N ALA A 450 8.54 -25.31 -19.03
CA ALA A 450 7.25 -24.65 -19.28
C ALA A 450 6.80 -23.82 -18.07
N ILE A 451 6.97 -24.36 -16.86
CA ILE A 451 6.70 -23.66 -15.60
C ILE A 451 7.62 -22.45 -15.44
N GLU A 452 8.93 -22.59 -15.69
CA GLU A 452 9.87 -21.46 -15.63
C GLU A 452 9.50 -20.35 -16.63
N ASN A 453 9.04 -20.72 -17.83
CA ASN A 453 8.56 -19.75 -18.81
C ASN A 453 7.27 -19.06 -18.38
N ALA A 454 6.35 -19.77 -17.70
CA ALA A 454 5.16 -19.17 -17.12
C ALA A 454 5.53 -18.13 -16.04
N GLN A 455 6.42 -18.47 -15.11
CA GLN A 455 6.94 -17.54 -14.09
C GLN A 455 7.57 -16.30 -14.73
N ARG A 456 8.43 -16.45 -15.74
CA ARG A 456 9.05 -15.31 -16.44
C ARG A 456 8.02 -14.36 -17.08
N ARG A 457 6.92 -14.89 -17.63
CA ARG A 457 5.84 -14.05 -18.17
C ARG A 457 5.13 -13.26 -17.07
N VAL A 458 4.87 -13.89 -15.93
CA VAL A 458 4.25 -13.24 -14.77
C VAL A 458 5.18 -12.16 -14.20
N GLU A 459 6.47 -12.45 -14.07
CA GLU A 459 7.49 -11.49 -13.63
C GLU A 459 7.57 -10.28 -14.58
N GLY A 460 7.65 -10.51 -15.90
CA GLY A 460 7.66 -9.43 -16.89
C GLY A 460 6.40 -8.58 -16.86
N ARG A 461 5.23 -9.21 -16.69
CA ARG A 461 3.95 -8.50 -16.52
C ARG A 461 3.94 -7.65 -15.24
N ASN A 462 4.38 -8.20 -14.12
CA ASN A 462 4.44 -7.50 -12.85
C ASN A 462 5.43 -6.33 -12.91
N PHE A 463 6.56 -6.49 -13.60
CA PHE A 463 7.51 -5.43 -13.90
C PHE A 463 6.87 -4.31 -14.71
N ASP A 464 6.11 -4.62 -15.77
CA ASP A 464 5.41 -3.62 -16.57
C ASP A 464 4.37 -2.84 -15.75
N ILE A 465 3.65 -3.51 -14.85
CA ILE A 465 2.71 -2.86 -13.93
C ILE A 465 3.46 -1.86 -13.02
N ARG A 466 4.55 -2.30 -12.36
CA ARG A 466 5.36 -1.42 -11.50
C ARG A 466 5.96 -0.24 -12.27
N LYS A 467 6.46 -0.50 -13.47
CA LYS A 467 6.99 0.54 -14.37
C LYS A 467 5.93 1.59 -14.70
N ARG A 468 4.70 1.17 -15.01
CA ARG A 468 3.59 2.11 -15.25
C ARG A 468 3.24 2.91 -13.99
N VAL A 469 3.12 2.26 -12.83
CA VAL A 469 2.87 2.95 -11.55
C VAL A 469 3.93 4.03 -11.28
N LEU A 470 5.21 3.70 -11.49
CA LEU A 470 6.31 4.64 -11.37
C LEU A 470 6.19 5.81 -12.37
N GLN A 471 5.83 5.55 -13.63
CA GLN A 471 5.69 6.59 -14.64
C GLN A 471 4.60 7.62 -14.28
N TYR A 472 3.46 7.16 -13.74
CA TYR A 472 2.42 8.06 -13.25
C TYR A 472 2.87 8.85 -12.02
N ASP A 473 3.54 8.19 -11.07
CA ASP A 473 4.06 8.88 -9.87
C ASP A 473 5.23 9.81 -10.19
N ASP A 474 6.04 9.57 -11.23
CA ASP A 474 7.10 10.49 -11.67
C ASP A 474 6.55 11.86 -12.10
N VAL A 475 5.35 11.88 -12.70
CA VAL A 475 4.64 13.13 -13.02
C VAL A 475 4.22 13.84 -11.72
N MET A 476 3.59 13.11 -10.80
CA MET A 476 3.19 13.65 -9.49
C MET A 476 4.38 14.08 -8.63
N ASN A 477 5.51 13.38 -8.72
CA ASN A 477 6.70 13.66 -7.92
C ASN A 477 7.31 15.00 -8.30
N LYS A 478 7.35 15.35 -9.60
CA LYS A 478 7.80 16.68 -10.04
C LYS A 478 6.92 17.80 -9.49
N GLN A 479 5.60 17.62 -9.52
CA GLN A 479 4.66 18.59 -8.95
C GLN A 479 4.85 18.71 -7.43
N ARG A 480 5.03 17.57 -6.76
CA ARG A 480 5.26 17.46 -5.32
C ARG A 480 6.56 18.15 -4.90
N GLU A 481 7.64 18.01 -5.64
CA GLU A 481 8.91 18.69 -5.38
C GLU A 481 8.74 20.21 -5.33
N VAL A 482 7.98 20.78 -6.28
CA VAL A 482 7.67 22.22 -6.30
C VAL A 482 6.84 22.63 -5.09
N ILE A 483 5.73 21.94 -4.82
CA ILE A 483 4.83 22.27 -3.70
C ILE A 483 5.54 22.09 -2.36
N TYR A 484 6.31 21.02 -2.18
CA TYR A 484 6.99 20.74 -0.92
C TYR A 484 8.16 21.68 -0.67
N SER A 485 8.84 22.13 -1.72
CA SER A 485 9.85 23.19 -1.63
C SER A 485 9.22 24.48 -1.13
N GLN A 486 8.10 24.90 -1.73
CA GLN A 486 7.35 26.09 -1.30
C GLN A 486 6.85 25.96 0.15
N ARG A 487 6.26 24.83 0.53
CA ARG A 487 5.81 24.58 1.92
C ARG A 487 6.97 24.67 2.90
N ARG A 488 8.17 24.16 2.53
CA ARG A 488 9.35 24.22 3.40
C ARG A 488 9.84 25.64 3.62
N GLN A 489 9.84 26.50 2.59
CA GLN A 489 10.18 27.92 2.72
C GLN A 489 9.26 28.62 3.75
N VAL A 490 7.95 28.34 3.68
CA VAL A 490 6.95 28.88 4.63
C VAL A 490 7.23 28.39 6.06
N LEU A 491 7.53 27.10 6.23
CA LEU A 491 7.78 26.49 7.55
C LEU A 491 9.11 26.91 8.18
N ASN A 492 10.13 27.18 7.37
CA ASN A 492 11.44 27.67 7.81
C ASN A 492 11.41 29.13 8.30
N GLY A 493 10.29 29.83 8.14
CA GLY A 493 10.12 31.20 8.60
C GLY A 493 10.73 32.25 7.67
N GLU A 494 10.99 31.91 6.41
CA GLU A 494 11.47 32.86 5.40
C GLU A 494 10.43 33.98 5.17
N SER A 495 10.91 35.16 4.74
CA SER A 495 10.03 36.26 4.37
C SER A 495 9.34 35.97 3.05
N LEU A 496 8.01 36.02 3.02
CA LEU A 496 7.22 35.74 1.82
C LEU A 496 6.82 37.00 1.04
N LYS A 497 7.37 38.18 1.40
CA LYS A 497 7.02 39.47 0.77
C LYS A 497 7.16 39.44 -0.73
N GLU A 498 8.34 39.06 -1.18
CA GLU A 498 8.69 39.03 -2.60
C GLU A 498 7.83 38.01 -3.35
N SER A 499 7.55 36.88 -2.72
CA SER A 499 6.64 35.87 -3.26
C SER A 499 5.23 36.42 -3.43
N PHE A 500 4.69 37.12 -2.43
CA PHE A 500 3.37 37.76 -2.53
C PHE A 500 3.34 38.88 -3.56
N MET A 501 4.39 39.70 -3.68
CA MET A 501 4.46 40.72 -4.73
C MET A 501 4.42 40.10 -6.13
N LYS A 502 5.16 39.01 -6.35
CA LYS A 502 5.10 38.25 -7.62
C LYS A 502 3.72 37.62 -7.85
N MET A 503 3.08 37.08 -6.80
CA MET A 503 1.73 36.54 -6.92
C MET A 503 0.70 37.62 -7.29
N ILE A 504 0.85 38.83 -6.74
CA ILE A 504 0.01 39.99 -7.09
C ILE A 504 0.21 40.34 -8.57
N GLU A 505 1.46 40.47 -9.02
CA GLU A 505 1.79 40.76 -10.41
C GLU A 505 1.18 39.72 -11.36
N ASN A 506 1.44 38.43 -11.13
CA ASN A 506 0.90 37.34 -11.94
C ASN A 506 -0.63 37.30 -11.93
N THR A 507 -1.27 37.63 -10.80
CA THR A 507 -2.73 37.67 -10.68
C THR A 507 -3.31 38.80 -11.54
N VAL A 508 -2.69 39.97 -11.52
CA VAL A 508 -3.10 41.11 -12.37
C VAL A 508 -2.86 40.78 -13.84
N ASP A 509 -1.72 40.18 -14.18
CA ASP A 509 -1.39 39.77 -15.55
C ASP A 509 -2.42 38.78 -16.10
N SER A 510 -2.73 37.75 -15.32
CA SER A 510 -3.73 36.74 -15.69
C SER A 510 -5.13 37.35 -15.87
N LEU A 511 -5.47 38.36 -15.08
CA LEU A 511 -6.75 39.08 -15.20
C LEU A 511 -6.78 39.89 -16.51
N VAL A 512 -5.74 40.68 -16.78
CA VAL A 512 -5.66 41.50 -18.00
C VAL A 512 -5.64 40.61 -19.24
N GLU A 513 -4.82 39.57 -19.28
CA GLU A 513 -4.75 38.64 -20.41
C GLU A 513 -6.11 37.97 -20.68
N ARG A 514 -6.81 37.51 -19.63
CA ARG A 514 -8.10 36.83 -19.77
C ARG A 514 -9.21 37.71 -20.33
N PHE A 515 -9.31 38.97 -19.91
CA PHE A 515 -10.43 39.85 -20.26
C PHE A 515 -10.13 40.85 -21.38
N CYS A 516 -8.85 41.12 -21.65
CA CYS A 516 -8.43 41.93 -22.80
C CYS A 516 -8.11 41.06 -24.03
N GLY A 517 -7.62 39.83 -23.84
CA GLY A 517 -7.21 38.92 -24.92
C GLY A 517 -6.14 39.53 -25.83
N GLU A 518 -6.14 39.13 -27.11
CA GLU A 518 -5.26 39.72 -28.14
C GLU A 518 -5.78 41.09 -28.65
N ASN A 519 -6.89 41.60 -28.10
CA ASN A 519 -7.50 42.83 -28.60
C ASN A 519 -6.72 44.05 -28.12
N SER A 520 -6.22 44.83 -29.09
CA SER A 520 -5.47 46.06 -28.84
C SER A 520 -6.34 47.26 -28.47
N HIS A 521 -7.65 47.21 -28.74
CA HIS A 521 -8.56 48.33 -28.55
C HIS A 521 -9.38 48.19 -27.25
N PRO A 522 -9.33 49.18 -26.34
CA PRO A 522 -10.05 49.15 -25.06
C PRO A 522 -11.56 48.92 -25.15
N ASP A 523 -12.21 49.36 -26.22
CA ASP A 523 -13.65 49.17 -26.42
C ASP A 523 -14.07 47.70 -26.59
N MET A 524 -13.13 46.84 -26.95
CA MET A 524 -13.33 45.41 -27.17
C MET A 524 -13.02 44.56 -25.93
N TRP A 525 -12.59 45.18 -24.83
CA TRP A 525 -12.29 44.48 -23.58
C TRP A 525 -13.56 44.22 -22.76
N ASP A 526 -13.57 43.12 -22.02
CA ASP A 526 -14.65 42.80 -21.09
C ASP A 526 -14.52 43.62 -19.79
N TRP A 527 -14.92 44.89 -19.85
CA TRP A 527 -14.92 45.80 -18.70
C TRP A 527 -15.83 45.34 -17.56
N GLU A 528 -16.87 44.56 -17.85
CA GLU A 528 -17.76 44.02 -16.83
C GLU A 528 -17.05 42.92 -16.04
N GLY A 529 -16.40 41.98 -16.73
CA GLY A 529 -15.54 40.95 -16.15
C GLY A 529 -14.35 41.51 -15.36
N ILE A 530 -13.63 42.50 -15.93
CA ILE A 530 -12.51 43.19 -15.26
C ILE A 530 -12.99 43.81 -13.94
N ASN A 531 -14.08 44.57 -13.98
CA ASN A 531 -14.61 45.24 -12.78
C ASN A 531 -15.17 44.25 -11.74
N ALA A 532 -15.71 43.11 -12.17
CA ALA A 532 -16.21 42.07 -11.27
C ALA A 532 -15.05 41.36 -10.55
N GLN A 533 -14.02 40.92 -11.29
CA GLN A 533 -12.84 40.29 -10.67
C GLN A 533 -12.03 41.28 -9.82
N ALA A 534 -11.86 42.52 -10.27
CA ALA A 534 -11.15 43.54 -9.50
C ALA A 534 -11.87 43.82 -8.17
N ARG A 535 -13.21 43.90 -8.17
CA ARG A 535 -14.01 44.00 -6.93
C ARG A 535 -13.94 42.74 -6.08
N ASP A 536 -13.76 41.57 -6.68
CA ASP A 536 -13.55 40.35 -5.91
C ASP A 536 -12.19 40.35 -5.19
N LEU A 537 -11.14 40.93 -5.78
CA LEU A 537 -9.86 41.11 -5.09
C LEU A 537 -9.91 42.25 -4.05
N LEU A 538 -10.47 43.39 -4.45
CA LEU A 538 -10.55 44.62 -3.67
C LEU A 538 -11.98 45.18 -3.67
N PRO A 539 -12.78 44.91 -2.63
CA PRO A 539 -14.18 45.35 -2.58
C PRO A 539 -14.35 46.88 -2.70
N ASP A 540 -13.38 47.64 -2.20
CA ASP A 540 -13.39 49.11 -2.19
C ASP A 540 -12.79 49.73 -3.47
N ILE A 541 -12.44 48.91 -4.48
CA ILE A 541 -11.94 49.45 -5.74
C ILE A 541 -13.05 50.20 -6.47
N GLY A 542 -12.76 51.43 -6.90
CA GLY A 542 -13.65 52.20 -7.75
C GLY A 542 -13.89 51.50 -9.09
N LYS A 543 -14.98 51.86 -9.79
CA LYS A 543 -15.24 51.33 -11.14
C LYS A 543 -14.09 51.72 -12.07
N LEU A 544 -13.41 50.73 -12.60
CA LEU A 544 -12.37 50.87 -13.61
C LEU A 544 -13.02 51.17 -14.95
N SER A 545 -12.49 52.19 -15.63
CA SER A 545 -12.88 52.58 -16.98
C SER A 545 -11.70 53.29 -17.63
N VAL A 546 -11.66 53.30 -18.96
CA VAL A 546 -10.69 54.12 -19.68
C VAL A 546 -10.85 55.58 -19.27
N PRO A 547 -9.76 56.27 -18.87
CA PRO A 547 -9.80 57.71 -18.63
C PRO A 547 -10.30 58.41 -19.90
N LYS A 548 -11.27 59.32 -19.76
CA LYS A 548 -11.88 60.03 -20.91
C LYS A 548 -10.88 60.77 -21.79
N GLU A 549 -9.70 61.08 -21.26
CA GLU A 549 -8.63 61.84 -21.91
C GLU A 549 -7.65 60.93 -22.67
N GLU A 550 -7.69 59.61 -22.47
CA GLU A 550 -6.71 58.63 -22.99
C GLU A 550 -7.37 57.53 -23.85
N ALA A 551 -8.62 57.72 -24.27
CA ALA A 551 -9.45 56.71 -24.94
C ALA A 551 -8.77 56.05 -26.16
N ASP A 552 -8.01 56.83 -26.94
CA ASP A 552 -7.34 56.36 -28.16
C ASP A 552 -5.93 55.79 -27.94
N THR A 553 -5.35 55.97 -26.75
CA THR A 553 -3.96 55.58 -26.44
C THR A 553 -3.82 54.61 -25.27
N TYR A 554 -4.92 54.30 -24.57
CA TYR A 554 -4.91 53.44 -23.39
C TYR A 554 -4.57 52.00 -23.78
N THR A 555 -3.49 51.46 -23.23
CA THR A 555 -2.98 50.14 -23.56
C THR A 555 -3.27 49.12 -22.46
N GLN A 556 -3.11 47.83 -22.79
CA GLN A 556 -3.20 46.76 -21.78
C GLN A 556 -2.18 46.96 -20.65
N GLU A 557 -1.01 47.54 -20.95
CA GLU A 557 0.00 47.87 -19.94
C GLU A 557 -0.48 48.98 -18.99
N ASP A 558 -1.19 49.99 -19.49
CA ASP A 558 -1.75 51.05 -18.65
C ASP A 558 -2.82 50.52 -17.68
N LEU A 559 -3.65 49.57 -18.15
CA LEU A 559 -4.61 48.85 -17.30
C LEU A 559 -3.88 48.02 -16.23
N LYS A 560 -2.88 47.23 -16.65
CA LYS A 560 -2.03 46.43 -15.75
C LYS A 560 -1.42 47.29 -14.67
N GLN A 561 -0.78 48.41 -15.02
CA GLN A 561 -0.17 49.33 -14.06
C GLN A 561 -1.19 49.96 -13.11
N THR A 562 -2.39 50.28 -13.61
CA THR A 562 -3.46 50.83 -12.78
C THR A 562 -3.93 49.83 -11.73
N LEU A 563 -4.19 48.59 -12.15
CA LEU A 563 -4.57 47.48 -11.25
C LEU A 563 -3.46 47.15 -10.26
N LEU A 564 -2.21 47.06 -10.74
CA LEU A 564 -1.06 46.72 -9.91
C LEU A 564 -0.85 47.77 -8.81
N ARG A 565 -0.91 49.06 -9.13
CA ARG A 565 -0.83 50.13 -8.12
C ARG A 565 -1.94 50.03 -7.08
N ALA A 566 -3.17 49.73 -7.50
CA ALA A 566 -4.29 49.59 -6.58
C ALA A 566 -4.10 48.40 -5.62
N VAL A 567 -3.70 47.23 -6.13
CA VAL A 567 -3.50 46.01 -5.33
C VAL A 567 -2.27 46.10 -4.43
N VAL A 568 -1.15 46.61 -4.94
CA VAL A 568 0.07 46.84 -4.14
C VAL A 568 -0.21 47.89 -3.06
N GLY A 569 -0.88 48.99 -3.40
CA GLY A 569 -1.26 50.02 -2.41
C GLY A 569 -2.13 49.48 -1.28
N ALA A 570 -3.09 48.60 -1.61
CA ALA A 570 -3.92 47.94 -0.59
C ALA A 570 -3.10 46.99 0.29
N TYR A 571 -2.15 46.24 -0.29
CA TYR A 571 -1.24 45.39 0.45
C TYR A 571 -0.35 46.21 1.42
N GLU A 572 0.24 47.31 0.94
CA GLU A 572 1.12 48.18 1.75
C GLU A 572 0.37 48.89 2.87
N ALA A 573 -0.85 49.37 2.58
CA ALA A 573 -1.73 49.96 3.61
C ALA A 573 -2.01 48.95 4.73
N LYS A 574 -2.20 47.68 4.37
CA LYS A 574 -2.43 46.58 5.31
C LYS A 574 -1.19 46.27 6.15
N GLU A 575 -0.01 46.24 5.52
CA GLU A 575 1.25 46.06 6.24
C GLU A 575 1.52 47.23 7.21
N ALA A 576 1.15 48.45 6.85
CA ALA A 576 1.23 49.62 7.73
C ALA A 576 0.23 49.54 8.91
N GLU A 577 -0.96 48.98 8.71
CA GLU A 577 -2.00 48.83 9.73
C GLU A 577 -1.64 47.76 10.80
N TYR A 578 -1.12 46.62 10.37
CA TYR A 578 -0.83 45.47 11.26
C TYR A 578 0.64 45.38 11.69
N GLY A 579 1.55 46.06 10.99
CA GLY A 579 2.99 45.95 11.20
C GLY A 579 3.62 44.77 10.47
N ALA A 580 4.92 44.88 10.17
CA ALA A 580 5.64 43.93 9.31
C ALA A 580 5.65 42.49 9.87
N GLU A 581 5.82 42.32 11.18
CA GLU A 581 5.93 41.00 11.83
C GLU A 581 4.61 40.20 11.74
N ILE A 582 3.49 40.85 12.07
CA ILE A 582 2.16 40.24 11.96
C ILE A 582 1.84 39.96 10.48
N MET A 583 2.18 40.89 9.57
CA MET A 583 1.98 40.70 8.14
C MET A 583 2.71 39.45 7.61
N ARG A 584 3.98 39.23 8.01
CA ARG A 584 4.71 38.02 7.63
C ARG A 584 4.04 36.74 8.15
N GLU A 585 3.49 36.75 9.35
CA GLU A 585 2.80 35.57 9.90
C GLU A 585 1.47 35.30 9.18
N LEU A 586 0.73 36.34 8.81
CA LEU A 586 -0.49 36.20 8.02
C LEU A 586 -0.24 35.59 6.64
N GLU A 587 0.79 36.08 5.97
CA GLU A 587 1.22 35.51 4.68
C GLU A 587 1.50 34.02 4.79
N ARG A 588 2.22 33.60 5.85
CA ARG A 588 2.51 32.19 6.08
C ARG A 588 1.24 31.38 6.32
N ILE A 589 0.34 31.87 7.17
CA ILE A 589 -0.93 31.20 7.49
C ILE A 589 -1.81 31.05 6.25
N VAL A 590 -2.00 32.15 5.51
CA VAL A 590 -2.85 32.20 4.32
C VAL A 590 -2.29 31.32 3.22
N LEU A 591 -1.00 31.44 2.92
CA LEU A 591 -0.37 30.67 1.85
C LEU A 591 -0.37 29.17 2.18
N LEU A 592 0.05 28.79 3.39
CA LEU A 592 0.10 27.37 3.77
C LEU A 592 -1.27 26.71 3.71
N ARG A 593 -2.30 27.39 4.23
CA ARG A 593 -3.68 26.89 4.19
C ARG A 593 -4.20 26.75 2.76
N THR A 594 -3.97 27.75 1.93
CA THR A 594 -4.46 27.77 0.54
C THR A 594 -3.75 26.69 -0.29
N VAL A 595 -2.43 26.55 -0.13
CA VAL A 595 -1.64 25.48 -0.77
C VAL A 595 -2.14 24.11 -0.33
N ASP A 596 -2.34 23.89 0.98
CA ASP A 596 -2.78 22.59 1.49
C ASP A 596 -4.19 22.23 0.98
N GLU A 597 -5.16 23.16 1.01
CA GLU A 597 -6.52 22.96 0.47
C GLU A 597 -6.47 22.57 -1.02
N LYS A 598 -5.80 23.39 -1.85
CA LYS A 598 -5.75 23.19 -3.32
C LYS A 598 -4.93 21.96 -3.72
N TRP A 599 -3.86 21.66 -3.01
CA TRP A 599 -3.02 20.50 -3.29
C TRP A 599 -3.76 19.19 -2.99
N MET A 600 -4.57 19.14 -1.93
CA MET A 600 -5.41 17.97 -1.63
C MET A 600 -6.45 17.74 -2.72
N ASP A 601 -7.17 18.80 -3.13
CA ASP A 601 -8.14 18.71 -4.23
C ASP A 601 -7.46 18.26 -5.54
N HIS A 602 -6.24 18.73 -5.80
CA HIS A 602 -5.45 18.34 -6.97
C HIS A 602 -5.00 16.88 -6.92
N ILE A 603 -4.58 16.36 -5.77
CA ILE A 603 -4.23 14.93 -5.65
C ILE A 603 -5.45 14.06 -6.00
N ASP A 604 -6.62 14.40 -5.47
CA ASP A 604 -7.85 13.65 -5.75
C ASP A 604 -8.23 13.75 -7.24
N ALA A 605 -8.11 14.95 -7.84
CA ALA A 605 -8.38 15.15 -9.27
C ALA A 605 -7.39 14.39 -10.16
N MET A 606 -6.12 14.32 -9.79
CA MET A 606 -5.09 13.56 -10.49
C MET A 606 -5.34 12.04 -10.39
N ASP A 607 -5.85 11.55 -9.27
CA ASP A 607 -6.22 10.13 -9.15
C ASP A 607 -7.41 9.80 -10.06
N GLN A 608 -8.44 10.66 -10.10
CA GLN A 608 -9.57 10.53 -11.03
C GLN A 608 -9.11 10.55 -12.50
N LEU A 609 -8.21 11.47 -12.85
CA LEU A 609 -7.63 11.56 -14.18
C LEU A 609 -6.93 10.25 -14.56
N ARG A 610 -6.16 9.66 -13.65
CA ARG A 610 -5.45 8.39 -13.89
C ARG A 610 -6.41 7.27 -14.29
N TYR A 611 -7.59 7.18 -13.68
CA TYR A 611 -8.60 6.19 -14.03
C TYR A 611 -9.29 6.50 -15.38
N GLY A 612 -9.63 7.77 -15.62
CA GLY A 612 -10.33 8.18 -16.84
C GLY A 612 -9.48 8.03 -18.10
N ILE A 613 -8.16 8.19 -17.99
CA ILE A 613 -7.26 8.18 -19.15
C ILE A 613 -7.05 6.79 -19.75
N GLY A 614 -7.27 5.73 -18.96
CA GLY A 614 -7.22 4.35 -19.46
C GLY A 614 -8.21 4.07 -20.59
N MET A 615 -9.36 4.76 -20.59
CA MET A 615 -10.38 4.62 -21.63
C MET A 615 -10.03 5.35 -22.94
N ARG A 616 -9.16 6.38 -22.88
CA ARG A 616 -8.68 7.11 -24.08
C ARG A 616 -7.57 6.38 -24.83
N ALA A 617 -7.02 5.30 -24.26
CA ALA A 617 -6.04 4.40 -24.89
C ALA A 617 -6.55 3.76 -26.20
N TYR A 618 -7.87 3.74 -26.43
CA TYR A 618 -8.48 3.31 -27.70
C TYR A 618 -8.04 4.15 -28.91
N GLY A 619 -7.53 5.37 -28.69
CA GLY A 619 -7.09 6.29 -29.75
C GLY A 619 -5.64 6.14 -30.25
N GLN A 620 -4.96 5.01 -29.98
CA GLN A 620 -3.53 4.77 -30.34
C GLN A 620 -2.52 5.79 -29.75
N ARG A 621 -2.89 6.55 -28.71
CA ARG A 621 -1.99 7.44 -27.99
C ARG A 621 -1.56 6.83 -26.67
N ASP A 622 -0.32 7.10 -26.26
CA ASP A 622 0.21 6.61 -24.98
C ASP A 622 -0.52 7.29 -23.79
N PRO A 623 -1.22 6.53 -22.93
CA PRO A 623 -1.96 7.06 -21.78
C PRO A 623 -1.10 7.89 -20.82
N VAL A 624 0.17 7.53 -20.63
CA VAL A 624 1.09 8.24 -19.73
C VAL A 624 1.43 9.63 -20.28
N VAL A 625 1.54 9.74 -21.61
CA VAL A 625 1.85 11.00 -22.27
C VAL A 625 0.66 11.96 -22.14
N GLU A 626 -0.56 11.49 -22.41
CA GLU A 626 -1.78 12.28 -22.22
C GLU A 626 -1.95 12.70 -20.75
N TYR A 627 -1.68 11.79 -19.81
CA TYR A 627 -1.76 12.07 -18.37
C TYR A 627 -0.77 13.16 -17.95
N LYS A 628 0.42 13.14 -18.53
CA LYS A 628 1.43 14.15 -18.28
C LYS A 628 0.99 15.52 -18.81
N PHE A 629 0.35 15.59 -19.98
CA PHE A 629 -0.12 16.86 -20.54
C PHE A 629 -1.30 17.43 -19.73
N GLU A 630 -2.38 16.66 -19.58
CA GLU A 630 -3.58 17.10 -18.86
C GLU A 630 -3.26 17.36 -17.37
N GLY A 631 -2.45 16.50 -16.76
CA GLY A 631 -1.99 16.68 -15.39
C GLY A 631 -1.09 17.90 -15.19
N PHE A 632 -0.35 18.33 -16.21
CA PHE A 632 0.44 19.56 -16.16
C PHE A 632 -0.46 20.80 -16.30
N GLU A 633 -1.45 20.78 -17.19
CA GLU A 633 -2.44 21.86 -17.32
C GLU A 633 -3.23 22.07 -16.03
N MET A 634 -3.71 20.97 -15.42
CA MET A 634 -4.38 20.99 -14.11
C MET A 634 -3.47 21.56 -13.02
N PHE A 635 -2.18 21.20 -13.04
CA PHE A 635 -1.20 21.73 -12.08
C PHE A 635 -0.98 23.23 -12.25
N GLU A 636 -0.84 23.73 -13.48
CA GLU A 636 -0.74 25.18 -13.74
C GLU A 636 -2.00 25.93 -13.30
N GLU A 637 -3.18 25.37 -13.57
CA GLU A 637 -4.45 25.93 -13.10
C GLU A 637 -4.52 25.97 -11.57
N MET A 638 -4.12 24.89 -10.90
CA MET A 638 -4.02 24.85 -9.44
C MET A 638 -3.07 25.93 -8.93
N ILE A 639 -1.88 26.10 -9.54
CA ILE A 639 -0.93 27.15 -9.15
C ILE A 639 -1.56 28.55 -9.34
N ARG A 640 -2.20 28.83 -10.47
CA ARG A 640 -2.92 30.10 -10.69
C ARG A 640 -4.00 30.32 -9.63
N SER A 641 -4.75 29.28 -9.28
CA SER A 641 -5.78 29.34 -8.23
C SER A 641 -5.18 29.61 -6.84
N ILE A 642 -4.06 28.97 -6.50
CA ILE A 642 -3.33 29.22 -5.24
C ILE A 642 -2.90 30.68 -5.16
N GLN A 643 -2.32 31.24 -6.22
CA GLN A 643 -1.87 32.64 -6.25
C GLN A 643 -3.06 33.59 -6.03
N TYR A 644 -4.12 33.43 -6.81
CA TYR A 644 -5.32 34.25 -6.72
C TYR A 644 -5.97 34.18 -5.33
N ASP A 645 -6.23 32.96 -4.83
CA ASP A 645 -6.90 32.76 -3.54
C ASP A 645 -6.03 33.23 -2.38
N SER A 646 -4.71 33.09 -2.46
CA SER A 646 -3.78 33.59 -1.43
C SER A 646 -3.81 35.12 -1.37
N VAL A 647 -3.72 35.80 -2.51
CA VAL A 647 -3.80 37.28 -2.59
C VAL A 647 -5.16 37.76 -2.09
N LYS A 648 -6.25 37.16 -2.58
CA LYS A 648 -7.62 37.49 -2.18
C LYS A 648 -7.84 37.32 -0.68
N ARG A 649 -7.47 36.16 -0.12
CA ARG A 649 -7.62 35.88 1.32
C ARG A 649 -6.78 36.86 2.13
N LEU A 650 -5.54 37.10 1.73
CA LEU A 650 -4.66 38.04 2.43
C LEU A 650 -5.25 39.44 2.44
N LEU A 651 -5.76 39.96 1.31
CA LEU A 651 -6.34 41.30 1.21
C LEU A 651 -7.67 41.44 1.94
N ARG A 652 -8.50 40.39 1.99
CA ARG A 652 -9.80 40.42 2.66
C ARG A 652 -9.78 40.10 4.15
N MET A 653 -8.72 39.45 4.65
CA MET A 653 -8.63 39.02 6.05
C MET A 653 -8.57 40.22 7.01
N ARG A 654 -9.51 40.34 7.94
CA ARG A 654 -9.46 41.36 9.01
C ARG A 654 -9.04 40.68 10.31
N ILE A 655 -8.14 41.32 11.07
CA ILE A 655 -7.73 40.81 12.38
C ILE A 655 -8.36 41.68 13.45
N ASP A 656 -9.01 41.02 14.40
CA ASP A 656 -9.44 41.68 15.61
C ASP A 656 -8.26 41.76 16.59
N ARG A 657 -7.79 42.97 16.89
CA ARG A 657 -6.58 43.19 17.72
C ARG A 657 -6.73 42.60 19.13
N GLU A 658 -7.96 42.35 19.59
CA GLU A 658 -8.24 41.77 20.91
C GLU A 658 -8.07 40.24 20.98
N GLN A 659 -8.11 39.52 19.84
CA GLN A 659 -8.06 38.04 19.80
C GLN A 659 -6.66 37.44 19.60
N GLY A 660 -5.63 38.28 19.43
CA GLY A 660 -4.24 37.85 19.18
C GLY A 660 -4.01 37.36 17.75
N THR A 661 -2.77 36.97 17.43
CA THR A 661 -2.41 36.44 16.10
C THR A 661 -3.20 35.16 15.80
N PRO A 662 -3.80 35.02 14.61
CA PRO A 662 -4.55 33.82 14.23
C PRO A 662 -3.66 32.58 14.38
N LYS A 663 -4.19 31.53 15.02
CA LYS A 663 -3.46 30.27 15.20
C LYS A 663 -3.46 29.46 13.91
N ARG A 664 -2.36 28.75 13.66
CA ARG A 664 -2.24 27.78 12.56
C ARG A 664 -3.16 26.59 12.85
N GLU A 665 -4.27 26.50 12.14
CA GLU A 665 -5.16 25.34 12.17
C GLU A 665 -4.81 24.37 11.04
N LYS A 666 -4.81 23.07 11.34
CA LYS A 666 -4.57 22.03 10.33
C LYS A 666 -5.81 21.87 9.45
N VAL A 667 -5.62 21.76 8.13
CA VAL A 667 -6.72 21.63 7.17
C VAL A 667 -7.40 20.25 7.24
N ALA A 668 -6.65 19.22 7.61
CA ALA A 668 -7.18 17.88 7.83
C ALA A 668 -6.41 17.16 8.93
N GLU A 669 -7.09 16.26 9.66
CA GLU A 669 -6.45 15.32 10.58
C GLU A 669 -6.22 13.97 9.86
N PRO A 670 -4.99 13.42 9.91
CA PRO A 670 -4.72 12.10 9.34
C PRO A 670 -5.42 11.04 10.20
N VAL A 671 -6.19 10.17 9.55
CA VAL A 671 -6.93 9.09 10.24
C VAL A 671 -6.08 7.82 10.30
N THR A 672 -5.33 7.54 9.23
CA THR A 672 -4.52 6.31 9.07
C THR A 672 -3.37 6.55 8.10
N ALA A 673 -2.19 5.97 8.40
CA ALA A 673 -1.03 5.95 7.52
C ALA A 673 -0.75 4.51 7.08
N SER A 674 -0.54 4.26 5.78
CA SER A 674 -0.42 2.89 5.25
C SER A 674 0.81 2.11 5.73
N HIS A 675 1.86 2.74 6.27
CA HIS A 675 3.10 2.05 6.69
C HIS A 675 3.61 2.50 8.06
N GLY A 676 2.86 2.17 9.11
CA GLY A 676 3.33 2.26 10.49
C GLY A 676 3.03 0.96 11.21
N ASP A 677 4.04 0.39 11.87
CA ASP A 677 3.85 -0.66 12.86
C ASP A 677 2.80 -0.18 13.86
N SER A 678 1.66 -0.84 13.90
CA SER A 678 0.61 -0.54 14.85
C SER A 678 1.05 -1.05 16.21
N GLY A 679 1.93 -0.29 16.87
CA GLY A 679 2.12 -0.40 18.30
C GLY A 679 0.75 -0.43 19.00
N PRO A 680 0.62 -1.17 20.10
CA PRO A 680 -0.68 -1.47 20.70
C PRO A 680 -1.47 -0.18 20.89
N ARG A 681 -2.66 -0.10 20.25
CA ARG A 681 -3.61 1.00 20.45
C ARG A 681 -3.69 1.29 21.94
N LYS A 682 -3.22 2.46 22.39
CA LYS A 682 -3.38 2.87 23.80
C LYS A 682 -4.88 2.78 24.11
N PRO A 683 -5.29 1.97 25.10
CA PRO A 683 -6.70 1.82 25.41
C PRO A 683 -7.26 3.20 25.72
N VAL A 684 -8.41 3.52 25.13
CA VAL A 684 -9.17 4.74 25.42
C VAL A 684 -9.35 4.79 26.93
N VAL A 685 -8.65 5.72 27.59
CA VAL A 685 -8.83 5.99 29.01
C VAL A 685 -10.23 6.56 29.16
N ARG A 686 -11.19 5.72 29.52
CA ARG A 686 -12.54 6.15 29.88
C ARG A 686 -12.42 7.10 31.07
N SER A 687 -12.88 8.34 30.91
CA SER A 687 -12.91 9.40 31.91
C SER A 687 -13.99 9.19 32.99
N GLY A 688 -14.07 7.98 33.55
CA GLY A 688 -15.01 7.68 34.64
C GLY A 688 -14.69 6.36 35.34
N ALA A 689 -14.59 6.41 36.66
CA ALA A 689 -14.40 5.24 37.50
C ALA A 689 -15.57 4.24 37.30
N ARG A 690 -15.24 2.98 37.02
CA ARG A 690 -16.23 1.89 36.93
C ARG A 690 -16.81 1.66 38.32
N VAL A 691 -18.10 1.94 38.49
CA VAL A 691 -18.82 1.61 39.72
C VAL A 691 -18.92 0.08 39.80
N GLY A 692 -18.28 -0.52 40.81
CA GLY A 692 -18.33 -1.94 41.05
C GLY A 692 -19.75 -2.40 41.38
N ARG A 693 -20.11 -3.64 41.01
CA ARG A 693 -21.46 -4.20 41.25
C ARG A 693 -21.94 -4.09 42.71
N ASN A 694 -21.01 -4.07 43.66
CA ASN A 694 -21.31 -3.98 45.10
C ASN A 694 -21.15 -2.57 45.69
N ASP A 695 -20.71 -1.59 44.90
CA ASP A 695 -20.49 -0.22 45.34
C ASP A 695 -21.83 0.53 45.49
N PRO A 696 -21.86 1.62 46.29
CA PRO A 696 -23.03 2.48 46.40
C PRO A 696 -23.45 3.02 45.02
N CYS A 697 -24.73 2.96 44.71
CA CYS A 697 -25.23 3.39 43.42
C CYS A 697 -25.10 4.92 43.26
N PRO A 698 -24.54 5.43 42.13
CA PRO A 698 -24.29 6.86 41.92
C PRO A 698 -25.54 7.74 41.91
N CYS A 699 -26.73 7.16 41.75
CA CYS A 699 -27.99 7.89 41.78
C CYS A 699 -28.41 8.34 43.19
N GLY A 700 -27.59 8.08 44.23
CA GLY A 700 -27.85 8.51 45.60
C GLY A 700 -28.91 7.68 46.34
N SER A 701 -29.32 6.54 45.79
CA SER A 701 -30.40 5.70 46.36
C SER A 701 -30.03 4.92 47.63
N GLY A 702 -28.77 4.98 48.07
CA GLY A 702 -28.25 4.21 49.21
C GLY A 702 -28.15 2.69 48.98
N LYS A 703 -28.57 2.19 47.81
CA LYS A 703 -28.51 0.75 47.45
C LYS A 703 -27.23 0.43 46.68
N LYS A 704 -26.77 -0.84 46.73
CA LYS A 704 -25.67 -1.33 45.89
C LYS A 704 -26.03 -1.24 44.41
N TYR A 705 -25.08 -0.92 43.52
CA TYR A 705 -25.30 -0.70 42.09
C TYR A 705 -26.08 -1.84 41.41
N LYS A 706 -25.75 -3.11 41.70
CA LYS A 706 -26.46 -4.30 41.17
C LYS A 706 -27.94 -4.43 41.59
N LYS A 707 -28.37 -3.70 42.61
CA LYS A 707 -29.76 -3.68 43.11
C LYS A 707 -30.48 -2.37 42.78
N CYS A 708 -29.90 -1.53 41.92
CA CYS A 708 -30.45 -0.25 41.51
C CYS A 708 -30.20 -0.04 40.01
N CYS A 709 -29.41 0.97 39.60
CA CYS A 709 -29.19 1.29 38.19
C CYS A 709 -28.52 0.17 37.39
N GLY A 710 -27.81 -0.75 38.06
CA GLY A 710 -27.21 -1.94 37.44
C GLY A 710 -28.05 -3.21 37.56
N ALA A 711 -29.35 -3.13 37.89
CA ALA A 711 -30.21 -4.31 38.02
C ALA A 711 -30.62 -4.90 36.66
N ASN A 712 -30.62 -4.09 35.60
CA ASN A 712 -31.03 -4.47 34.24
C ASN A 712 -29.87 -4.39 33.22
N LEU A 713 -28.62 -4.38 33.70
CA LEU A 713 -27.39 -4.34 32.90
C LEU A 713 -26.63 -5.67 32.93
#